data_AF-D2BGK9-F1
#
_entry.id   AF-D2BGK9-F1
#
_cell.length_a   1.000
_cell.length_b   1.000
_cell.length_c   1.000
_cell.angle_alpha   90.00
_cell.angle_beta   90.00
_cell.angle_gamma   90.00
#
_symmetry.space_group_name_H-M   'P 1'
#
loop_
_entity.id
_entity.type
_entity.pdbx_description
1 polymer ?
#
loop_
_entity_poly.entity_id
_entity_poly.type
_entity_poly.pdbx_seq_one_letter_code
_entity_poly.pdbx_strand_id
1 'polypeptide(L)'
;MYPLSPSLLSAQQSGCASPNIKLTVRNRLGGASKLRWEEIYAGTQAEGYHSIAIAEDGAMIRIRLGDNPDNYKLYFQRVAQPGPGADFGQWTYSGSYFFSRADVASFGSKVYVVAIDYYRNIFIFESTNNGQTWLAPVKIGTSNNSQVYGLSIAFKPSGDMAVFYIEFNTLCYKKRVNGNWQSRQQWDKSTGALSGVSAVYDGDWRLVVSGNDTSGCSKVWSLSLGDGADFGVGIWSSLYEFASAPAGGLYSYSAVSMDCPDVFRVCYLENYTGNVADKRAFLSHLVADNSFSDNICCESVPTSMNSEFGFAMEHDGQYVYLAGVNRIYRAKIAQNSLEIGADILKLESVCGSLKGSLAAELDNSSGRYNSAGSGELDMLSPGSEIEFAPGYETVNGAEHGPGQLYIIQSLERRISEGKSSLLIRAEDSFCRLKRWRATNQMRWNRSSSQLSVRGILGYVLSKAGIRMDVLNASAQLDNFYPDFTIHVGDDGFGLLDKLLSFVPDLVFLQGHCVYSLYPQEADSPVYSYGFNHPVYSGIYADTFTEVNRVVLEGMDSSSHLFMVQGFIWDEIYQNHDLTLRLYDRNINTLAQAKERLDSCFRKAVLKQQMGQIVVPINCGQQLFDVVNINQLESGLETFVRRINGIRMVYEPGKGIYRQELSLGRV
;
A
#
# COMPACT_ATOMS: atom_id res chain seq x y z
N MET A 1 9.25 -20.93 -9.69
CA MET A 1 10.40 -21.21 -8.80
C MET A 1 11.40 -20.09 -8.93
N TYR A 2 11.99 -19.66 -7.81
CA TYR A 2 13.01 -18.63 -7.82
C TYR A 2 14.35 -19.12 -8.38
N PRO A 3 15.03 -18.32 -9.21
CA PRO A 3 16.41 -18.59 -9.56
C PRO A 3 17.29 -18.45 -8.31
N LEU A 4 18.16 -19.43 -8.09
CA LEU A 4 19.14 -19.44 -7.01
C LEU A 4 20.56 -19.30 -7.59
N SER A 5 21.50 -18.83 -6.76
CA SER A 5 22.91 -18.92 -7.12
C SER A 5 23.32 -20.39 -7.29
N PRO A 6 24.29 -20.71 -8.17
CA PRO A 6 24.75 -22.08 -8.35
C PRO A 6 25.26 -22.72 -7.05
N SER A 7 25.91 -21.94 -6.18
CA SER A 7 26.43 -22.39 -4.89
C SER A 7 25.31 -22.70 -3.89
N LEU A 8 24.26 -21.88 -3.82
CA LEU A 8 23.10 -22.15 -2.96
C LEU A 8 22.27 -23.34 -3.47
N LEU A 9 22.08 -23.45 -4.79
CA LEU A 9 21.43 -24.61 -5.41
C LEU A 9 22.17 -25.91 -5.10
N SER A 10 23.50 -25.89 -5.17
CA SER A 10 24.34 -27.04 -4.84
C SER A 10 24.28 -27.37 -3.34
N ALA A 11 24.30 -26.34 -2.48
CA ALA A 11 24.23 -26.51 -1.03
C ALA A 11 22.91 -27.15 -0.60
N GLN A 12 21.75 -26.68 -1.09
CA GLN A 12 20.45 -27.25 -0.73
C GLN A 12 20.25 -28.71 -1.21
N GLN A 13 21.02 -29.14 -2.21
CA GLN A 13 21.01 -30.52 -2.73
C GLN A 13 22.05 -31.42 -2.03
N SER A 14 22.92 -30.85 -1.19
CA SER A 14 23.96 -31.60 -0.50
C SER A 14 23.42 -32.39 0.69
N GLY A 15 23.89 -33.63 0.84
CA GLY A 15 23.60 -34.46 2.03
C GLY A 15 24.29 -33.98 3.31
N CYS A 16 25.17 -32.98 3.24
CA CYS A 16 25.90 -32.41 4.39
C CYS A 16 25.73 -30.88 4.48
N ALA A 17 24.60 -30.36 4.01
CA ALA A 17 24.32 -28.93 4.03
C ALA A 17 24.23 -28.38 5.47
N SER A 18 24.85 -27.21 5.72
CA SER A 18 24.74 -26.51 7.00
C SER A 18 23.68 -25.41 6.89
N PRO A 19 22.57 -25.46 7.64
CA PRO A 19 21.56 -24.42 7.62
C PRO A 19 22.15 -23.06 7.99
N ASN A 20 21.76 -22.00 7.27
CA ASN A 20 21.98 -20.62 7.67
C ASN A 20 20.73 -19.83 7.32
N ILE A 21 19.91 -19.49 8.31
CA ILE A 21 18.68 -18.73 8.10
C ILE A 21 18.88 -17.27 8.47
N LYS A 22 18.04 -16.41 7.90
CA LYS A 22 17.99 -14.99 8.23
C LYS A 22 16.59 -14.61 8.68
N LEU A 23 16.50 -13.90 9.80
CA LEU A 23 15.24 -13.38 10.33
C LEU A 23 15.43 -11.90 10.66
N THR A 24 14.81 -11.03 9.87
CA THR A 24 15.01 -9.57 9.97
C THR A 24 13.71 -8.86 10.30
N VAL A 25 13.69 -8.08 11.37
CA VAL A 25 12.57 -7.19 11.73
C VAL A 25 12.85 -5.79 11.19
N ARG A 26 11.82 -5.11 10.65
CA ARG A 26 11.92 -3.76 10.09
C ARG A 26 10.79 -2.87 10.61
N ASN A 27 11.08 -1.59 10.86
CA ASN A 27 10.07 -0.59 11.21
C ASN A 27 9.27 -0.12 9.97
N ARG A 28 8.66 -1.07 9.26
CA ARG A 28 7.86 -0.84 8.06
C ARG A 28 6.45 -1.39 8.23
N LEU A 29 5.52 -0.82 7.48
CA LEU A 29 4.14 -1.27 7.35
C LEU A 29 3.68 -1.07 5.91
N GLY A 30 3.50 -2.17 5.17
CA GLY A 30 3.06 -2.13 3.76
C GLY A 30 4.13 -1.57 2.85
N GLY A 31 5.39 -1.84 3.19
CA GLY A 31 6.56 -1.36 2.48
C GLY A 31 6.88 0.12 2.73
N ALA A 32 6.06 0.88 3.45
CA ALA A 32 6.39 2.24 3.87
C ALA A 32 6.94 2.26 5.31
N SER A 33 7.69 3.28 5.67
CA SER A 33 8.17 3.45 7.05
C SER A 33 7.00 3.67 7.99
N LYS A 34 7.00 3.00 9.15
CA LYS A 34 5.97 3.18 10.17
C LYS A 34 6.23 4.49 10.92
N LEU A 35 5.40 5.50 10.63
CA LEU A 35 5.52 6.82 11.25
C LEU A 35 4.92 6.82 12.66
N ARG A 36 5.78 6.96 13.67
CA ARG A 36 5.36 7.22 15.05
C ARG A 36 5.46 8.71 15.33
N TRP A 37 4.33 9.37 15.33
CA TRP A 37 4.24 10.81 15.52
C TRP A 37 4.49 11.21 16.98
N GLU A 38 5.33 12.22 17.17
CA GLU A 38 5.53 12.94 18.42
C GLU A 38 5.16 14.42 18.24
N GLU A 39 4.41 15.00 19.20
CA GLU A 39 4.15 16.44 19.25
C GLU A 39 5.40 17.14 19.76
N ILE A 40 5.96 18.06 18.97
CA ILE A 40 7.15 18.83 19.31
C ILE A 40 6.84 20.29 19.65
N TYR A 41 5.63 20.75 19.33
CA TYR A 41 5.17 22.10 19.65
C TYR A 41 3.67 22.16 19.91
N ALA A 42 3.32 22.88 20.99
CA ALA A 42 1.97 23.12 21.49
C ALA A 42 1.83 24.59 21.91
N GLY A 43 1.51 25.46 20.96
CA GLY A 43 1.34 26.90 21.15
C GLY A 43 -0.09 27.35 21.38
N THR A 44 -0.26 28.67 21.52
CA THR A 44 -1.55 29.34 21.75
C THR A 44 -1.96 30.28 20.61
N GLN A 45 -1.14 30.39 19.57
CA GLN A 45 -1.45 31.24 18.41
C GLN A 45 -2.75 30.76 17.75
N ALA A 46 -3.56 31.71 17.30
CA ALA A 46 -4.75 31.40 16.52
C ALA A 46 -4.35 30.64 15.24
N GLU A 47 -5.11 29.60 14.94
CA GLU A 47 -4.96 28.86 13.68
C GLU A 47 -5.40 29.71 12.49
N GLY A 48 -4.94 29.30 11.31
CA GLY A 48 -5.20 29.99 10.06
C GLY A 48 -4.46 29.31 8.93
N TYR A 49 -4.54 29.88 7.73
CA TYR A 49 -3.74 29.42 6.59
C TYR A 49 -2.25 29.46 6.94
N HIS A 50 -1.57 28.36 6.66
CA HIS A 50 -0.16 28.15 6.95
C HIS A 50 0.44 27.21 5.91
N SER A 51 1.76 27.23 5.83
CA SER A 51 2.55 26.26 5.08
C SER A 51 3.97 26.22 5.64
N ILE A 52 4.72 25.19 5.28
CA ILE A 52 6.09 24.96 5.72
C ILE A 52 6.99 24.55 4.55
N ALA A 53 8.29 24.79 4.71
CA ALA A 53 9.35 24.25 3.86
C ALA A 53 10.58 23.98 4.71
N ILE A 54 11.40 23.00 4.35
CA ILE A 54 12.71 22.76 4.97
C ILE A 54 13.80 23.32 4.07
N ALA A 55 14.59 24.28 4.57
CA ALA A 55 15.71 24.86 3.85
C ALA A 55 16.94 23.94 3.87
N GLU A 56 17.92 24.19 2.99
CA GLU A 56 19.14 23.38 2.84
C GLU A 56 19.96 23.25 4.13
N ASP A 57 19.93 24.28 4.99
CA ASP A 57 20.61 24.24 6.29
C ASP A 57 19.84 23.48 7.39
N GLY A 58 18.73 22.83 7.03
CA GLY A 58 17.85 22.10 7.93
C GLY A 58 16.87 22.98 8.70
N ALA A 59 16.85 24.30 8.44
CA ALA A 59 15.90 25.19 9.10
C ALA A 59 14.48 24.99 8.55
N MET A 60 13.51 24.93 9.46
CA MET A 60 12.10 24.97 9.10
C MET A 60 11.66 26.40 8.88
N ILE A 61 11.20 26.70 7.67
CA ILE A 61 10.56 27.95 7.32
C ILE A 61 9.06 27.73 7.36
N ARG A 62 8.36 28.63 8.05
CA ARG A 62 6.91 28.57 8.19
C ARG A 62 6.33 29.90 7.79
N ILE A 63 5.16 29.83 7.19
CA ILE A 63 4.33 31.00 6.93
C ILE A 63 2.99 30.84 7.64
N ARG A 64 2.37 31.97 7.97
CA ARG A 64 0.96 32.01 8.31
C ARG A 64 0.30 33.30 7.85
N LEU A 65 -1.00 33.22 7.61
CA LEU A 65 -1.86 34.39 7.44
C LEU A 65 -2.60 34.66 8.75
N GLY A 66 -2.64 35.92 9.17
CA GLY A 66 -3.59 36.38 10.17
C GLY A 66 -5.03 36.28 9.67
N ASP A 67 -5.99 36.33 10.59
CA ASP A 67 -7.41 36.47 10.26
C ASP A 67 -7.91 37.86 10.67
N ASN A 68 -9.18 38.19 10.46
CA ASN A 68 -9.83 39.40 11.00
C ASN A 68 -9.82 39.33 12.55
N PRO A 69 -9.30 40.34 13.29
CA PRO A 69 -8.95 41.71 12.88
C PRO A 69 -7.47 42.00 12.57
N ASP A 70 -6.61 40.99 12.42
CA ASP A 70 -5.20 41.17 12.05
C ASP A 70 -4.97 41.48 10.56
N ASN A 71 -6.00 41.97 9.86
CA ASN A 71 -5.96 42.45 8.46
C ASN A 71 -5.31 41.47 7.46
N TYR A 72 -5.39 40.17 7.73
CA TYR A 72 -4.83 39.13 6.87
C TYR A 72 -3.34 39.35 6.54
N LYS A 73 -2.57 39.75 7.56
CA LYS A 73 -1.12 39.92 7.49
C LYS A 73 -0.42 38.59 7.21
N LEU A 74 0.61 38.64 6.35
CA LEU A 74 1.52 37.51 6.15
C LEU A 74 2.68 37.57 7.15
N TYR A 75 2.93 36.47 7.84
CA TYR A 75 4.04 36.31 8.78
C TYR A 75 4.97 35.20 8.34
N PHE A 76 6.25 35.39 8.64
CA PHE A 76 7.31 34.40 8.45
C PHE A 76 7.87 33.95 9.80
N GLN A 77 8.28 32.70 9.88
CA GLN A 77 9.07 32.17 10.97
C GLN A 77 10.17 31.27 10.39
N ARG A 78 11.36 31.38 10.97
CA ARG A 78 12.48 30.48 10.71
C ARG A 78 12.90 29.82 12.02
N VAL A 79 12.91 28.50 12.05
CA VAL A 79 13.40 27.72 13.17
C VAL A 79 14.64 26.96 12.71
N ALA A 80 15.81 27.38 13.18
CA ALA A 80 17.10 26.88 12.68
C ALA A 80 17.32 25.38 12.93
N GLN A 81 16.78 24.85 14.02
CA GLN A 81 16.89 23.45 14.42
C GLN A 81 15.51 22.97 14.88
N PRO A 82 14.64 22.54 13.96
CA PRO A 82 13.29 22.11 14.32
C PRO A 82 13.32 20.81 15.14
N GLY A 83 12.88 20.88 16.39
CA GLY A 83 12.81 19.71 17.27
C GLY A 83 12.23 20.04 18.65
N PRO A 84 12.13 19.03 19.54
CA PRO A 84 11.65 19.21 20.90
C PRO A 84 12.40 20.34 21.62
N GLY A 85 11.65 21.30 22.15
CA GLY A 85 12.20 22.44 22.89
C GLY A 85 12.64 23.63 22.02
N ALA A 86 12.55 23.55 20.68
CA ALA A 86 12.78 24.70 19.83
C ALA A 86 11.64 25.75 19.98
N ASP A 87 11.97 27.02 19.76
CA ASP A 87 10.99 28.11 19.81
C ASP A 87 10.24 28.24 18.47
N PHE A 88 8.99 27.78 18.46
CA PHE A 88 8.06 27.91 17.34
C PHE A 88 7.00 29.01 17.58
N GLY A 89 7.19 29.86 18.60
CA GLY A 89 6.20 30.86 19.00
C GLY A 89 6.38 32.23 18.35
N GLN A 90 7.59 32.56 17.88
CA GLN A 90 7.94 33.89 17.38
C GLN A 90 7.65 34.04 15.88
N TRP A 91 6.82 35.01 15.52
CA TRP A 91 6.44 35.30 14.13
C TRP A 91 6.86 36.71 13.74
N THR A 92 7.51 36.85 12.58
CA THR A 92 7.93 38.14 12.03
C THR A 92 6.95 38.59 10.96
N TYR A 93 6.43 39.81 11.08
CA TYR A 93 5.55 40.37 10.07
C TYR A 93 6.33 40.65 8.78
N SER A 94 5.81 40.18 7.63
CA SER A 94 6.44 40.38 6.32
C SER A 94 6.42 41.82 5.80
N GLY A 95 5.67 42.72 6.45
CA GLY A 95 5.39 44.07 5.92
C GLY A 95 4.25 44.11 4.88
N SER A 96 3.63 42.97 4.56
CA SER A 96 2.55 42.86 3.56
C SER A 96 1.29 42.21 4.14
N TYR A 97 0.10 42.67 3.71
CA TYR A 97 -1.19 42.28 4.30
C TYR A 97 -2.28 42.08 3.24
N PHE A 98 -3.49 41.74 3.68
CA PHE A 98 -4.65 41.49 2.82
C PHE A 98 -4.50 40.26 1.91
N PHE A 99 -3.76 39.25 2.38
CA PHE A 99 -3.59 37.99 1.67
C PHE A 99 -4.71 36.99 1.98
N SER A 100 -5.20 36.31 0.93
CA SER A 100 -6.18 35.25 1.06
C SER A 100 -5.53 33.87 1.11
N ARG A 101 -4.44 33.67 0.37
CA ARG A 101 -3.72 32.39 0.26
C ARG A 101 -2.22 32.64 0.20
N ALA A 102 -1.44 31.75 0.80
CA ALA A 102 0.00 31.77 0.71
C ALA A 102 0.55 30.35 0.83
N ASP A 103 1.68 30.09 0.17
CA ASP A 103 2.42 28.84 0.25
C ASP A 103 3.93 29.11 0.19
N VAL A 104 4.74 28.17 0.69
CA VAL A 104 6.20 28.29 0.77
C VAL A 104 6.88 27.02 0.28
N ALA A 105 7.98 27.18 -0.46
CA ALA A 105 8.82 26.07 -0.88
C ALA A 105 10.30 26.50 -0.92
N SER A 106 11.19 25.54 -0.73
CA SER A 106 12.64 25.74 -0.75
C SER A 106 13.30 25.03 -1.93
N PHE A 107 14.45 25.55 -2.37
CA PHE A 107 15.33 24.91 -3.33
C PHE A 107 16.77 25.31 -3.01
N GLY A 108 17.52 24.40 -2.39
CA GLY A 108 18.81 24.72 -1.79
C GLY A 108 18.65 25.85 -0.76
N SER A 109 19.58 26.81 -0.78
CA SER A 109 19.52 28.02 0.06
C SER A 109 18.41 29.01 -0.27
N LYS A 110 17.69 28.84 -1.38
CA LYS A 110 16.60 29.73 -1.78
C LYS A 110 15.28 29.29 -1.17
N VAL A 111 14.51 30.25 -0.71
CA VAL A 111 13.15 30.03 -0.19
C VAL A 111 12.21 31.02 -0.86
N TYR A 112 11.10 30.52 -1.36
CA TYR A 112 10.10 31.31 -2.06
C TYR A 112 8.76 31.20 -1.35
N VAL A 113 8.12 32.35 -1.10
CA VAL A 113 6.73 32.41 -0.67
C VAL A 113 5.91 33.01 -1.79
N VAL A 114 4.87 32.32 -2.23
CA VAL A 114 3.86 32.89 -3.14
C VAL A 114 2.62 33.20 -2.33
N ALA A 115 2.02 34.37 -2.56
CA ALA A 115 0.80 34.76 -1.89
C ALA A 115 -0.17 35.46 -2.85
N ILE A 116 -1.46 35.25 -2.65
CA ILE A 116 -2.54 35.84 -3.45
C ILE A 116 -3.37 36.75 -2.56
N ASP A 117 -3.44 38.03 -2.91
CA ASP A 117 -4.23 39.02 -2.17
C ASP A 117 -5.72 38.94 -2.49
N TYR A 118 -6.56 39.57 -1.67
CA TYR A 118 -8.00 39.67 -1.93
C TYR A 118 -8.35 40.55 -3.15
N TYR A 119 -7.38 41.29 -3.71
CA TYR A 119 -7.49 41.96 -5.00
C TYR A 119 -7.10 41.06 -6.19
N ARG A 120 -6.81 39.78 -5.92
CA ARG A 120 -6.42 38.72 -6.87
C ARG A 120 -4.99 38.82 -7.39
N ASN A 121 -4.18 39.76 -6.92
CA ASN A 121 -2.78 39.88 -7.32
C ASN A 121 -1.97 38.73 -6.72
N ILE A 122 -1.12 38.14 -7.55
CA ILE A 122 -0.22 37.05 -7.15
C ILE A 122 1.17 37.66 -6.98
N PHE A 123 1.73 37.52 -5.77
CA PHE A 123 3.05 38.01 -5.41
C PHE A 123 4.00 36.86 -5.07
N ILE A 124 5.29 37.09 -5.30
CA ILE A 124 6.37 36.21 -4.82
C ILE A 124 7.33 37.00 -3.93
N PHE A 125 7.71 36.38 -2.81
CA PHE A 125 8.79 36.81 -1.92
C PHE A 125 9.94 35.83 -2.08
N GLU A 126 11.16 36.34 -2.11
CA GLU A 126 12.37 35.54 -2.31
C GLU A 126 13.35 35.79 -1.16
N SER A 127 13.88 34.71 -0.61
CA SER A 127 15.03 34.68 0.28
C SER A 127 16.13 33.87 -0.41
N THR A 128 17.37 34.35 -0.33
CA THR A 128 18.56 33.65 -0.86
C THR A 128 19.46 33.06 0.22
N ASN A 129 19.03 33.10 1.49
CA ASN A 129 19.81 32.69 2.65
C ASN A 129 18.98 31.90 3.67
N ASN A 130 18.30 30.84 3.21
CA ASN A 130 17.54 29.92 4.08
C ASN A 130 16.48 30.63 4.94
N GLY A 131 15.79 31.63 4.39
CA GLY A 131 14.70 32.36 5.04
C GLY A 131 15.15 33.39 6.10
N GLN A 132 16.44 33.73 6.18
CA GLN A 132 16.93 34.72 7.15
C GLN A 132 16.53 36.15 6.76
N THR A 133 16.62 36.50 5.48
CA THR A 133 16.24 37.82 4.97
C THR A 133 15.40 37.70 3.70
N TRP A 134 14.45 38.62 3.52
CA TRP A 134 13.49 38.59 2.43
C TRP A 134 13.61 39.81 1.55
N LEU A 135 13.61 39.60 0.24
CA LEU A 135 13.49 40.66 -0.76
C LEU A 135 12.06 41.22 -0.79
N ALA A 136 11.90 42.42 -1.36
CA ALA A 136 10.59 43.01 -1.58
C ALA A 136 9.71 42.13 -2.49
N PRO A 137 8.39 42.04 -2.23
CA PRO A 137 7.51 41.21 -3.04
C PRO A 137 7.40 41.70 -4.48
N VAL A 138 7.39 40.76 -5.42
CA VAL A 138 7.22 41.03 -6.86
C VAL A 138 5.88 40.47 -7.32
N LYS A 139 5.08 41.29 -8.02
CA LYS A 139 3.83 40.83 -8.64
C LYS A 139 4.14 39.96 -9.87
N ILE A 140 3.66 38.73 -9.88
CA ILE A 140 3.90 37.73 -10.94
C ILE A 140 2.65 37.42 -11.77
N GLY A 141 1.48 37.92 -11.36
CA GLY A 141 0.23 37.75 -12.09
C GLY A 141 -0.98 38.28 -11.35
N THR A 142 -2.15 37.99 -11.90
CA THR A 142 -3.46 38.25 -11.28
C THR A 142 -4.35 37.05 -11.58
N SER A 143 -5.11 36.59 -10.59
CA SER A 143 -6.17 35.60 -10.80
C SER A 143 -7.36 36.22 -11.57
N ASN A 144 -7.98 35.44 -12.44
CA ASN A 144 -9.15 35.85 -13.21
C ASN A 144 -10.45 35.75 -12.39
N ASN A 145 -10.42 35.14 -11.20
CA ASN A 145 -11.58 34.91 -10.35
C ASN A 145 -11.38 35.56 -8.97
N SER A 146 -12.45 36.07 -8.36
CA SER A 146 -12.42 36.60 -6.98
C SER A 146 -12.44 35.50 -5.93
N GLN A 147 -12.91 34.31 -6.28
CA GLN A 147 -12.92 33.13 -5.42
C GLN A 147 -11.62 32.34 -5.64
N VAL A 148 -10.58 32.71 -4.90
CA VAL A 148 -9.29 32.01 -4.91
C VAL A 148 -9.21 31.07 -3.72
N TYR A 149 -8.97 29.79 -3.99
CA TYR A 149 -8.79 28.77 -2.96
C TYR A 149 -7.36 28.22 -3.02
N GLY A 150 -7.11 27.00 -2.52
CA GLY A 150 -5.77 26.41 -2.29
C GLY A 150 -4.66 26.84 -3.26
N LEU A 151 -3.45 26.94 -2.72
CA LEU A 151 -2.24 27.38 -3.41
C LEU A 151 -1.11 26.41 -3.08
N SER A 152 -0.33 26.00 -4.08
CA SER A 152 0.83 25.15 -3.88
C SER A 152 1.98 25.54 -4.82
N ILE A 153 3.22 25.46 -4.33
CA ILE A 153 4.45 25.71 -5.08
C ILE A 153 5.30 24.44 -5.02
N ALA A 154 5.88 24.06 -6.15
CA ALA A 154 6.84 22.95 -6.21
C ALA A 154 8.01 23.30 -7.15
N PHE A 155 9.17 22.69 -6.87
CA PHE A 155 10.40 22.86 -7.64
C PHE A 155 10.76 21.61 -8.42
N LYS A 156 11.31 21.82 -9.62
CA LYS A 156 12.12 20.82 -10.30
C LYS A 156 13.54 20.80 -9.69
N PRO A 157 14.29 19.70 -9.85
CA PRO A 157 15.72 19.67 -9.55
C PRO A 157 16.54 20.72 -10.31
N SER A 158 16.05 21.24 -11.43
CA SER A 158 16.68 22.34 -12.18
C SER A 158 16.54 23.72 -11.52
N GLY A 159 15.68 23.86 -10.51
CA GLY A 159 15.29 25.15 -9.93
C GLY A 159 14.15 25.86 -10.65
N ASP A 160 13.64 25.30 -11.75
CA ASP A 160 12.35 25.72 -12.31
C ASP A 160 11.23 25.42 -11.31
N MET A 161 10.20 26.27 -11.26
CA MET A 161 9.09 26.12 -10.31
C MET A 161 7.73 26.18 -11.02
N ALA A 162 6.74 25.57 -10.40
CA ALA A 162 5.34 25.74 -10.76
C ALA A 162 4.54 26.22 -9.54
N VAL A 163 3.62 27.14 -9.80
CA VAL A 163 2.64 27.63 -8.84
C VAL A 163 1.27 27.16 -9.30
N PHE A 164 0.62 26.34 -8.49
CA PHE A 164 -0.74 25.83 -8.69
C PHE A 164 -1.71 26.55 -7.78
N TYR A 165 -2.86 26.97 -8.29
CA TYR A 165 -3.86 27.67 -7.49
C TYR A 165 -5.26 27.44 -8.04
N ILE A 166 -6.25 27.54 -7.16
CA ILE A 166 -7.65 27.29 -7.50
C ILE A 166 -8.39 28.60 -7.75
N GLU A 167 -9.10 28.66 -8.87
CA GLU A 167 -10.08 29.70 -9.21
C GLU A 167 -11.49 29.09 -9.21
N PHE A 168 -12.17 29.16 -8.07
CA PHE A 168 -13.46 28.52 -7.80
C PHE A 168 -13.47 27.01 -8.07
N ASN A 169 -13.77 26.59 -9.30
CA ASN A 169 -13.86 25.20 -9.75
C ASN A 169 -12.75 24.80 -10.74
N THR A 170 -11.79 25.68 -11.01
CA THR A 170 -10.74 25.46 -12.01
C THR A 170 -9.37 25.48 -11.36
N LEU A 171 -8.60 24.40 -11.52
CA LEU A 171 -7.18 24.40 -11.17
C LEU A 171 -6.37 25.12 -12.24
N CYS A 172 -5.58 26.10 -11.80
CA CYS A 172 -4.75 26.95 -12.64
C CYS A 172 -3.29 26.76 -12.26
N TYR A 173 -2.38 27.04 -13.20
CA TYR A 173 -0.96 27.05 -12.89
C TYR A 173 -0.18 28.08 -13.69
N LYS A 174 0.97 28.49 -13.13
CA LYS A 174 2.02 29.28 -13.80
C LYS A 174 3.36 28.63 -13.52
N LYS A 175 4.19 28.49 -14.56
CA LYS A 175 5.56 27.98 -14.43
C LYS A 175 6.55 29.14 -14.50
N ARG A 176 7.65 29.05 -13.76
CA ARG A 176 8.86 29.87 -13.97
C ARG A 176 9.92 28.94 -14.54
N VAL A 177 10.27 29.17 -15.81
CA VAL A 177 11.19 28.32 -16.57
C VAL A 177 12.38 29.18 -16.97
N ASN A 178 13.60 28.72 -16.65
CA ASN A 178 14.84 29.47 -16.88
C ASN A 178 14.73 30.92 -16.36
N GLY A 179 14.18 31.08 -15.16
CA GLY A 179 13.98 32.38 -14.51
C GLY A 179 12.78 33.21 -15.01
N ASN A 180 12.12 32.82 -16.11
CA ASN A 180 11.04 33.58 -16.74
C ASN A 180 9.65 33.02 -16.43
N TRP A 181 8.74 33.88 -16.00
CA TRP A 181 7.34 33.51 -15.76
C TRP A 181 6.58 33.27 -17.06
N GLN A 182 5.98 32.10 -17.16
CA GLN A 182 5.12 31.71 -18.27
C GLN A 182 3.69 32.23 -18.07
N SER A 183 2.92 32.23 -19.16
CA SER A 183 1.49 32.56 -19.15
C SER A 183 0.70 31.62 -18.23
N ARG A 184 -0.40 32.12 -17.66
CA ARG A 184 -1.36 31.30 -16.91
C ARG A 184 -1.89 30.19 -17.80
N GLN A 185 -1.97 28.99 -17.25
CA GLN A 185 -2.61 27.83 -17.85
C GLN A 185 -3.68 27.28 -16.88
N GLN A 186 -4.55 26.41 -17.38
CA GLN A 186 -5.57 25.72 -16.59
C GLN A 186 -5.57 24.24 -16.92
N TRP A 187 -6.10 23.43 -16.00
CA TRP A 187 -6.31 22.01 -16.26
C TRP A 187 -7.42 21.77 -17.29
N ASP A 188 -7.57 20.52 -17.73
CA ASP A 188 -8.55 20.06 -18.71
C ASP A 188 -9.75 19.33 -18.07
N LYS A 189 -9.95 19.46 -16.76
CA LYS A 189 -10.99 18.74 -16.01
C LYS A 189 -12.21 19.62 -15.70
N SER A 190 -13.34 18.95 -15.52
CA SER A 190 -14.62 19.56 -15.13
C SER A 190 -15.03 19.07 -13.75
N THR A 191 -15.13 19.98 -12.78
CA THR A 191 -15.54 19.70 -11.39
C THR A 191 -16.50 20.78 -10.87
N GLY A 192 -17.04 20.56 -9.67
CA GLY A 192 -17.62 21.60 -8.85
C GLY A 192 -16.54 22.45 -8.16
N ALA A 193 -16.93 23.18 -7.12
CA ALA A 193 -16.01 24.03 -6.36
C ALA A 193 -14.86 23.21 -5.77
N LEU A 194 -13.63 23.68 -5.95
CA LEU A 194 -12.42 23.09 -5.38
C LEU A 194 -12.07 23.80 -4.08
N SER A 195 -11.40 23.12 -3.15
CA SER A 195 -11.09 23.63 -1.82
C SER A 195 -9.58 23.69 -1.52
N GLY A 196 -8.79 22.75 -2.04
CA GLY A 196 -7.36 22.64 -1.72
C GLY A 196 -6.55 21.99 -2.85
N VAL A 197 -5.27 22.30 -2.90
CA VAL A 197 -4.28 21.67 -3.80
C VAL A 197 -2.93 21.59 -3.10
N SER A 198 -2.23 20.47 -3.29
CA SER A 198 -0.82 20.27 -2.91
C SER A 198 -0.09 19.62 -4.06
N ALA A 199 1.13 20.09 -4.37
CA ALA A 199 1.93 19.61 -5.48
C ALA A 199 3.34 19.21 -5.04
N VAL A 200 3.85 18.12 -5.62
CA VAL A 200 5.23 17.63 -5.47
C VAL A 200 5.75 17.30 -6.86
N TYR A 201 7.04 17.51 -7.12
CA TYR A 201 7.64 17.14 -8.40
C TYR A 201 8.43 15.82 -8.27
N ASP A 202 8.14 14.87 -9.16
CA ASP A 202 8.83 13.58 -9.25
C ASP A 202 8.79 13.09 -10.70
N GLY A 203 9.58 13.75 -11.55
CA GLY A 203 9.56 13.57 -13.01
C GLY A 203 8.38 14.27 -13.69
N ASP A 204 7.18 14.08 -13.16
CA ASP A 204 5.98 14.86 -13.48
C ASP A 204 5.54 15.68 -12.26
N TRP A 205 4.64 16.64 -12.47
CA TRP A 205 4.01 17.37 -11.37
C TRP A 205 2.91 16.49 -10.79
N ARG A 206 3.10 15.98 -9.57
CA ARG A 206 2.13 15.15 -8.84
C ARG A 206 1.27 16.06 -8.00
N LEU A 207 -0.04 15.85 -8.01
CA LEU A 207 -0.98 16.70 -7.29
C LEU A 207 -2.00 15.87 -6.51
N VAL A 208 -2.39 16.42 -5.37
CA VAL A 208 -3.62 16.07 -4.67
C VAL A 208 -4.51 17.30 -4.61
N VAL A 209 -5.79 17.12 -4.91
CA VAL A 209 -6.80 18.19 -4.97
C VAL A 209 -8.04 17.75 -4.19
N SER A 210 -8.61 18.64 -3.39
CA SER A 210 -9.91 18.43 -2.73
C SER A 210 -10.98 19.37 -3.30
N GLY A 211 -12.24 18.95 -3.25
CA GLY A 211 -13.36 19.74 -3.76
C GLY A 211 -14.67 18.98 -3.86
N ASN A 212 -15.52 19.41 -4.79
CA ASN A 212 -16.76 18.73 -5.18
C ASN A 212 -16.70 18.30 -6.64
N ASP A 213 -17.24 17.13 -6.97
CA ASP A 213 -17.52 16.77 -8.37
C ASP A 213 -18.72 17.57 -8.92
N THR A 214 -19.04 17.38 -10.20
CA THR A 214 -20.17 18.07 -10.84
C THR A 214 -21.53 17.66 -10.29
N SER A 215 -21.61 16.54 -9.56
CA SER A 215 -22.82 16.08 -8.87
C SER A 215 -22.90 16.59 -7.43
N GLY A 216 -21.89 17.32 -6.96
CA GLY A 216 -21.83 17.88 -5.60
C GLY A 216 -21.25 16.93 -4.55
N CYS A 217 -20.77 15.74 -4.92
CA CYS A 217 -20.12 14.84 -3.97
C CYS A 217 -18.77 15.43 -3.57
N SER A 218 -18.44 15.46 -2.27
CA SER A 218 -17.12 15.92 -1.84
C SER A 218 -16.08 14.84 -2.12
N LYS A 219 -14.91 15.25 -2.62
CA LYS A 219 -13.86 14.35 -3.08
C LYS A 219 -12.47 14.84 -2.67
N VAL A 220 -11.57 13.88 -2.54
CA VAL A 220 -10.13 14.08 -2.66
C VAL A 220 -9.68 13.28 -3.87
N TRP A 221 -8.91 13.90 -4.77
CA TRP A 221 -8.36 13.27 -5.95
C TRP A 221 -6.85 13.37 -5.99
N SER A 222 -6.21 12.39 -6.61
CA SER A 222 -4.85 12.52 -7.14
C SER A 222 -4.90 12.68 -8.66
N LEU A 223 -3.89 13.37 -9.19
CA LEU A 223 -3.65 13.54 -10.63
C LEU A 223 -2.22 14.00 -10.90
N SER A 224 -1.77 13.90 -12.14
CA SER A 224 -0.47 14.40 -12.59
C SER A 224 -0.62 15.38 -13.76
N LEU A 225 0.21 16.42 -13.77
CA LEU A 225 0.52 17.20 -14.97
C LEU A 225 1.86 16.73 -15.52
N GLY A 226 1.83 16.17 -16.72
CA GLY A 226 2.99 15.63 -17.41
C GLY A 226 4.07 16.66 -17.67
N ASP A 227 5.30 16.22 -17.50
CA ASP A 227 6.55 16.94 -17.75
C ASP A 227 7.58 16.02 -18.41
N GLY A 228 7.17 14.84 -18.88
CA GLY A 228 7.95 13.93 -19.70
C GLY A 228 8.32 12.60 -19.04
N ALA A 229 7.81 12.31 -17.83
CA ALA A 229 8.04 11.04 -17.15
C ALA A 229 6.93 10.01 -17.50
N ASP A 230 5.84 9.97 -16.74
CA ASP A 230 4.72 9.05 -17.00
C ASP A 230 3.80 9.62 -18.08
N PHE A 231 3.68 10.94 -18.11
CA PHE A 231 2.84 11.67 -19.06
C PHE A 231 3.65 12.67 -19.87
N GLY A 232 3.28 12.83 -21.15
CA GLY A 232 3.90 13.83 -22.03
C GLY A 232 3.74 15.25 -21.48
N VAL A 233 4.69 16.13 -21.82
CA VAL A 233 4.72 17.52 -21.33
C VAL A 233 3.38 18.23 -21.59
N GLY A 234 2.76 18.74 -20.53
CA GLY A 234 1.49 19.48 -20.61
C GLY A 234 0.24 18.61 -20.62
N ILE A 235 0.37 17.28 -20.61
CA ILE A 235 -0.75 16.34 -20.62
C ILE A 235 -1.20 16.04 -19.19
N TRP A 236 -2.50 16.12 -18.93
CA TRP A 236 -3.07 15.80 -17.62
C TRP A 236 -3.54 14.35 -17.56
N SER A 237 -3.22 13.65 -16.46
CA SER A 237 -3.79 12.33 -16.17
C SER A 237 -5.29 12.41 -15.89
N SER A 238 -5.96 11.26 -15.77
CA SER A 238 -7.31 11.19 -15.18
C SER A 238 -7.33 11.68 -13.73
N LEU A 239 -8.52 12.06 -13.25
CA LEU A 239 -8.76 12.24 -11.81
C LEU A 239 -8.95 10.86 -11.19
N TYR A 240 -8.13 10.51 -10.21
CA TYR A 240 -8.30 9.28 -9.48
C TYR A 240 -8.79 9.57 -8.07
N GLU A 241 -9.87 8.88 -7.68
CA GLU A 241 -10.52 9.12 -6.40
C GLU A 241 -9.71 8.53 -5.23
N PHE A 242 -9.46 9.37 -4.24
CA PHE A 242 -8.75 9.05 -3.00
C PHE A 242 -9.72 8.90 -1.82
N ALA A 243 -10.67 9.84 -1.69
CA ALA A 243 -11.74 9.84 -0.70
C ALA A 243 -13.01 10.45 -1.30
N SER A 244 -14.19 10.03 -0.82
CA SER A 244 -15.48 10.48 -1.34
C SER A 244 -16.57 10.54 -0.26
N ALA A 245 -17.43 11.54 -0.36
CA ALA A 245 -18.64 11.69 0.43
C ALA A 245 -19.81 12.08 -0.48
N PRO A 246 -21.02 11.55 -0.25
CA PRO A 246 -22.16 11.79 -1.14
C PRO A 246 -22.60 13.25 -1.14
N ALA A 247 -23.15 13.70 -2.28
CA ALA A 247 -23.75 15.01 -2.41
C ALA A 247 -24.89 15.23 -1.40
N GLY A 248 -24.96 16.44 -0.82
CA GLY A 248 -25.94 16.77 0.22
C GLY A 248 -25.71 16.07 1.56
N GLY A 249 -24.67 15.24 1.68
CA GLY A 249 -24.19 14.71 2.95
C GLY A 249 -23.58 15.80 3.82
N LEU A 250 -23.31 15.44 5.07
CA LEU A 250 -22.73 16.35 6.09
C LEU A 250 -21.19 16.31 6.11
N TYR A 251 -20.56 15.58 5.20
CA TYR A 251 -19.10 15.40 5.13
C TYR A 251 -18.50 16.19 3.98
N SER A 252 -17.35 16.80 4.23
CA SER A 252 -16.56 17.54 3.24
C SER A 252 -15.06 17.36 3.48
N TYR A 253 -14.27 17.44 2.41
CA TYR A 253 -12.81 17.32 2.48
C TYR A 253 -12.09 18.61 2.07
N SER A 254 -11.02 18.94 2.78
CA SER A 254 -10.24 20.17 2.57
C SER A 254 -8.79 20.01 3.05
N ALA A 255 -8.00 21.09 2.97
CA ALA A 255 -6.64 21.19 3.51
C ALA A 255 -5.74 19.98 3.16
N VAL A 256 -5.74 19.63 1.87
CA VAL A 256 -4.86 18.58 1.36
C VAL A 256 -3.41 19.02 1.42
N SER A 257 -2.54 18.12 1.84
CA SER A 257 -1.08 18.27 1.81
C SER A 257 -0.46 16.95 1.41
N MET A 258 0.61 17.00 0.63
CA MET A 258 1.31 15.83 0.10
C MET A 258 2.81 16.06 0.10
N ASP A 259 3.54 15.01 0.43
CA ASP A 259 5.00 14.95 0.38
C ASP A 259 5.46 13.51 0.07
N CYS A 260 6.72 13.31 -0.31
CA CYS A 260 7.29 12.00 -0.66
C CYS A 260 8.60 11.69 0.11
N PRO A 261 8.55 11.53 1.44
CA PRO A 261 9.73 11.21 2.25
C PRO A 261 10.31 9.80 2.01
N ASP A 262 9.46 8.85 1.65
CA ASP A 262 9.80 7.46 1.36
C ASP A 262 8.83 6.86 0.33
N VAL A 263 7.55 7.12 0.53
CA VAL A 263 6.46 6.96 -0.45
C VAL A 263 5.65 8.26 -0.47
N PHE A 264 4.85 8.47 -1.51
CA PHE A 264 3.89 9.58 -1.50
C PHE A 264 2.91 9.42 -0.33
N ARG A 265 2.86 10.43 0.53
CA ARG A 265 2.00 10.51 1.71
C ARG A 265 1.06 11.68 1.54
N VAL A 266 -0.18 11.49 1.95
CA VAL A 266 -1.24 12.49 1.82
C VAL A 266 -1.86 12.70 3.20
N CYS A 267 -2.01 13.97 3.57
CA CYS A 267 -2.83 14.41 4.67
C CYS A 267 -4.01 15.22 4.12
N TYR A 268 -5.19 15.04 4.69
CA TYR A 268 -6.35 15.89 4.40
C TYR A 268 -7.25 16.02 5.61
N LEU A 269 -8.08 17.05 5.63
CA LEU A 269 -9.04 17.31 6.70
C LEU A 269 -10.44 16.87 6.27
N GLU A 270 -11.04 15.95 7.00
CA GLU A 270 -12.47 15.65 6.95
C GLU A 270 -13.23 16.55 7.92
N ASN A 271 -14.31 17.15 7.44
CA ASN A 271 -15.19 18.01 8.22
C ASN A 271 -16.62 17.48 8.16
N TYR A 272 -17.17 17.15 9.32
CA TYR A 272 -18.55 16.73 9.54
C TYR A 272 -19.35 17.86 10.17
N THR A 273 -20.45 18.27 9.51
CA THR A 273 -21.26 19.43 9.89
C THR A 273 -22.62 19.06 10.50
N GLY A 274 -22.74 17.83 11.03
CA GLY A 274 -23.96 17.41 11.74
C GLY A 274 -24.12 18.08 13.11
N ASN A 275 -25.13 17.62 13.86
CA ASN A 275 -25.47 18.18 15.18
C ASN A 275 -24.28 18.15 16.18
N VAL A 276 -23.42 17.14 16.05
CA VAL A 276 -22.13 17.09 16.74
C VAL A 276 -21.07 17.24 15.66
N ALA A 277 -20.67 18.47 15.39
CA ALA A 277 -19.64 18.75 14.40
C ALA A 277 -18.32 18.11 14.82
N ASP A 278 -17.58 17.57 13.85
CA ASP A 278 -16.25 16.98 14.05
C ASP A 278 -15.34 17.36 12.89
N LYS A 279 -14.05 17.50 13.19
CA LYS A 279 -13.00 17.73 12.20
C LYS A 279 -11.82 16.86 12.53
N ARG A 280 -11.34 16.09 11.55
CA ARG A 280 -10.24 15.16 11.77
C ARG A 280 -9.30 15.11 10.58
N ALA A 281 -8.01 15.18 10.88
CA ALA A 281 -6.97 14.92 9.88
C ALA A 281 -6.84 13.43 9.64
N PHE A 282 -6.82 13.05 8.37
CA PHE A 282 -6.60 11.70 7.88
C PHE A 282 -5.27 11.61 7.16
N LEU A 283 -4.57 10.49 7.36
CA LEU A 283 -3.33 10.16 6.67
C LEU A 283 -3.54 8.94 5.79
N SER A 284 -2.96 8.96 4.60
CA SER A 284 -2.79 7.78 3.77
C SER A 284 -1.48 7.90 2.99
N HIS A 285 -1.09 6.82 2.33
CA HIS A 285 0.10 6.77 1.50
C HIS A 285 -0.11 5.83 0.33
N LEU A 286 0.65 6.07 -0.74
CA LEU A 286 0.76 5.16 -1.86
C LEU A 286 1.29 3.81 -1.37
N VAL A 287 0.75 2.72 -1.89
CA VAL A 287 1.28 1.38 -1.67
C VAL A 287 2.71 1.34 -2.23
N ALA A 288 3.67 0.88 -1.42
CA ALA A 288 5.06 0.84 -1.82
C ALA A 288 5.28 0.08 -3.14
N ASP A 289 6.36 0.44 -3.84
CA ASP A 289 6.76 -0.12 -5.14
C ASP A 289 5.76 0.10 -6.28
N ASN A 290 4.79 1.02 -6.12
CA ASN A 290 3.94 1.50 -7.22
C ASN A 290 4.36 2.90 -7.67
N SER A 291 4.08 3.21 -8.93
CA SER A 291 4.18 4.57 -9.43
C SER A 291 3.02 5.42 -8.90
N PHE A 292 3.21 6.74 -8.83
CA PHE A 292 2.11 7.65 -8.52
C PHE A 292 0.95 7.53 -9.54
N SER A 293 1.28 7.21 -10.79
CA SER A 293 0.29 7.05 -11.87
C SER A 293 -0.64 5.84 -11.71
N ASP A 294 -0.21 4.82 -10.95
CA ASP A 294 -1.07 3.66 -10.63
C ASP A 294 -2.22 4.05 -9.69
N ASN A 295 -2.03 5.13 -8.91
CA ASN A 295 -2.96 5.62 -7.89
C ASN A 295 -3.50 4.52 -6.95
N ILE A 296 -2.59 3.71 -6.43
CA ILE A 296 -2.92 2.63 -5.50
C ILE A 296 -2.58 3.10 -4.10
N CYS A 297 -3.55 3.67 -3.38
CA CYS A 297 -3.36 4.22 -2.04
C CYS A 297 -3.99 3.35 -0.94
N CYS A 298 -3.32 3.31 0.20
CA CYS A 298 -3.83 2.63 1.40
C CYS A 298 -5.12 3.29 1.92
N GLU A 299 -5.87 2.54 2.73
CA GLU A 299 -7.00 3.12 3.46
C GLU A 299 -6.54 4.33 4.29
N SER A 300 -7.36 5.37 4.29
CA SER A 300 -7.07 6.57 5.09
C SER A 300 -7.30 6.28 6.56
N VAL A 301 -6.33 6.62 7.40
CA VAL A 301 -6.40 6.44 8.85
C VAL A 301 -6.60 7.79 9.55
N PRO A 302 -7.56 7.89 10.49
CA PRO A 302 -7.72 9.09 11.27
C PRO A 302 -6.53 9.28 12.22
N THR A 303 -6.20 10.53 12.50
CA THR A 303 -5.19 10.88 13.50
C THR A 303 -5.85 11.42 14.77
N SER A 304 -5.13 11.34 15.90
CA SER A 304 -5.48 12.06 17.12
C SER A 304 -4.99 13.50 17.13
N MET A 305 -4.44 13.99 16.01
CA MET A 305 -3.86 15.32 15.89
C MET A 305 -4.97 16.31 15.60
N ASN A 306 -5.05 17.36 16.42
CA ASN A 306 -6.08 18.38 16.27
C ASN A 306 -5.56 19.54 15.41
N SER A 307 -6.36 19.93 14.42
CA SER A 307 -6.18 21.15 13.63
C SER A 307 -7.49 21.53 12.93
N GLU A 308 -7.86 22.80 13.00
CA GLU A 308 -9.01 23.40 12.33
C GLU A 308 -8.73 23.74 10.86
N PHE A 309 -7.46 23.93 10.51
CA PHE A 309 -6.98 24.32 9.17
C PHE A 309 -6.15 23.22 8.47
N GLY A 310 -6.10 22.02 9.05
CA GLY A 310 -5.28 20.91 8.55
C GLY A 310 -3.78 21.06 8.87
N PHE A 311 -2.95 20.30 8.16
CA PHE A 311 -1.50 20.29 8.38
C PHE A 311 -0.78 20.45 7.05
N ALA A 312 0.31 21.22 7.05
CA ALA A 312 1.30 21.19 5.99
C ALA A 312 2.33 20.08 6.29
N MET A 313 2.56 19.22 5.30
CA MET A 313 3.51 18.11 5.34
C MET A 313 4.79 18.47 4.60
N GLU A 314 5.93 18.16 5.20
CA GLU A 314 7.26 18.33 4.60
C GLU A 314 8.24 17.38 5.30
N HIS A 315 9.37 17.07 4.69
CA HIS A 315 10.39 16.21 5.28
C HIS A 315 11.80 16.82 5.23
N ASP A 316 12.62 16.32 6.13
CA ASP A 316 14.07 16.42 6.03
C ASP A 316 14.68 15.01 5.82
N GLY A 317 16.01 14.90 5.84
CA GLY A 317 16.67 13.60 5.67
C GLY A 317 16.41 12.56 6.77
N GLN A 318 15.72 12.90 7.85
CA GLN A 318 15.49 12.06 9.02
C GLN A 318 14.01 11.99 9.46
N TYR A 319 13.23 13.06 9.28
CA TYR A 319 11.89 13.22 9.83
C TYR A 319 10.89 13.73 8.79
N VAL A 320 9.65 13.25 8.89
CA VAL A 320 8.46 13.91 8.30
C VAL A 320 7.87 14.81 9.36
N TYR A 321 7.42 16.00 8.97
CA TYR A 321 6.71 16.96 9.79
C TYR A 321 5.26 17.08 9.35
N LEU A 322 4.37 17.29 10.31
CA LEU A 322 3.02 17.81 10.10
C LEU A 322 2.89 19.07 10.95
N ALA A 323 2.83 20.22 10.29
CA ALA A 323 2.81 21.50 10.98
C ALA A 323 1.51 22.25 10.72
N GLY A 324 0.81 22.57 11.81
CA GLY A 324 -0.18 23.64 11.90
C GLY A 324 0.49 24.96 12.32
N VAL A 325 -0.30 25.99 12.67
CA VAL A 325 0.23 27.26 13.22
C VAL A 325 0.73 27.10 14.66
N ASN A 326 -0.02 26.36 15.48
CA ASN A 326 0.19 26.21 16.92
C ASN A 326 0.49 24.76 17.33
N ARG A 327 0.41 23.79 16.42
CA ARG A 327 0.69 22.37 16.66
C ARG A 327 1.69 21.88 15.65
N ILE A 328 2.77 21.22 16.07
CA ILE A 328 3.72 20.59 15.15
C ILE A 328 4.01 19.19 15.65
N TYR A 329 3.92 18.24 14.74
CA TYR A 329 4.26 16.86 14.95
C TYR A 329 5.41 16.49 14.03
N ARG A 330 6.23 15.53 14.45
CA ARG A 330 7.20 14.89 13.57
C ARG A 330 7.23 13.39 13.77
N ALA A 331 7.70 12.65 12.78
CA ALA A 331 7.92 11.21 12.86
C ALA A 331 9.21 10.84 12.13
N LYS A 332 9.99 9.93 12.70
CA LYS A 332 11.24 9.47 12.10
C LYS A 332 10.95 8.60 10.86
N ILE A 333 11.65 8.85 9.75
CA ILE A 333 11.55 8.08 8.50
C ILE A 333 12.51 6.87 8.50
N ALA A 334 13.41 6.79 9.49
CA ALA A 334 14.46 5.76 9.51
C ALA A 334 13.90 4.32 9.46
N GLN A 335 14.34 3.59 8.44
CA GLN A 335 14.11 2.16 8.29
C GLN A 335 15.09 1.36 9.16
N ASN A 336 14.91 1.46 10.48
CA ASN A 336 15.67 0.61 11.39
C ASN A 336 15.36 -0.86 11.08
N SER A 337 16.42 -1.69 11.04
CA SER A 337 16.30 -3.13 10.90
C SER A 337 17.11 -3.85 11.97
N LEU A 338 16.65 -5.04 12.35
CA LEU A 338 17.29 -5.88 13.34
C LEU A 338 17.32 -7.32 12.86
N GLU A 339 18.51 -7.89 12.72
CA GLU A 339 18.72 -9.32 12.48
C GLU A 339 18.66 -10.06 13.83
N ILE A 340 17.81 -11.09 13.89
CA ILE A 340 17.53 -11.89 15.09
C ILE A 340 17.63 -13.40 14.82
N GLY A 341 18.18 -13.80 13.68
CA GLY A 341 18.29 -15.19 13.25
C GLY A 341 19.21 -16.02 14.13
N ALA A 342 20.26 -15.40 14.68
CA ALA A 342 21.23 -16.05 15.56
C ALA A 342 20.63 -16.54 16.89
N ASP A 343 19.54 -15.92 17.36
CA ASP A 343 18.94 -16.22 18.66
C ASP A 343 17.77 -17.22 18.56
N ILE A 344 17.47 -17.77 17.39
CA ILE A 344 16.32 -18.66 17.18
C ILE A 344 16.52 -20.00 17.89
N LEU A 345 15.60 -20.32 18.81
CA LEU A 345 15.45 -21.63 19.43
C LEU A 345 14.53 -22.55 18.61
N LYS A 346 13.46 -21.96 18.05
CA LYS A 346 12.49 -22.65 17.21
C LYS A 346 11.84 -21.65 16.25
N LEU A 347 11.71 -22.03 14.98
CA LEU A 347 10.96 -21.28 13.99
C LEU A 347 10.09 -22.22 13.17
N GLU A 348 8.85 -21.79 12.95
CA GLU A 348 7.91 -22.42 12.05
C GLU A 348 7.30 -21.36 11.14
N SER A 349 7.39 -21.59 9.83
CA SER A 349 6.74 -20.77 8.81
C SER A 349 5.76 -21.65 8.03
N VAL A 350 4.57 -21.13 7.78
CA VAL A 350 3.53 -21.78 6.96
C VAL A 350 3.10 -20.81 5.88
N CYS A 351 3.03 -21.28 4.64
CA CYS A 351 2.50 -20.58 3.48
C CYS A 351 1.52 -21.49 2.74
N GLY A 352 0.34 -20.98 2.42
CA GLY A 352 -0.64 -21.70 1.60
C GLY A 352 -1.53 -20.71 0.85
N SER A 353 -2.52 -21.23 0.13
CA SER A 353 -3.50 -20.37 -0.56
C SER A 353 -4.23 -19.48 0.45
N LEU A 354 -4.12 -18.16 0.28
CA LEU A 354 -4.75 -17.13 1.11
C LEU A 354 -4.46 -17.23 2.62
N LYS A 355 -3.32 -17.82 3.01
CA LYS A 355 -2.89 -17.92 4.40
C LYS A 355 -1.37 -17.98 4.53
N GLY A 356 -0.85 -17.34 5.57
CA GLY A 356 0.55 -17.40 5.92
C GLY A 356 0.77 -17.02 7.37
N SER A 357 1.64 -17.74 8.04
CA SER A 357 2.00 -17.47 9.43
C SER A 357 3.47 -17.80 9.70
N LEU A 358 4.00 -17.16 10.73
CA LEU A 358 5.33 -17.38 11.26
C LEU A 358 5.24 -17.38 12.80
N ALA A 359 5.87 -18.38 13.42
CA ALA A 359 6.11 -18.42 14.85
C ALA A 359 7.61 -18.60 15.09
N ALA A 360 8.23 -17.71 15.85
CA ALA A 360 9.64 -17.79 16.21
C ALA A 360 9.83 -17.63 17.72
N GLU A 361 10.52 -18.56 18.35
CA GLU A 361 10.96 -18.48 19.74
C GLU A 361 12.46 -18.14 19.75
N LEU A 362 12.81 -17.03 20.41
CA LEU A 362 14.17 -16.52 20.53
C LEU A 362 14.71 -16.72 21.94
N ASP A 363 16.00 -17.00 22.07
CA ASP A 363 16.70 -16.96 23.35
C ASP A 363 16.76 -15.52 23.88
N ASN A 364 16.31 -15.32 25.12
CA ASN A 364 16.40 -14.06 25.84
C ASN A 364 17.16 -14.21 27.17
N SER A 365 17.99 -15.25 27.31
CA SER A 365 18.80 -15.50 28.51
C SER A 365 19.69 -14.31 28.92
N SER A 366 20.19 -13.53 27.94
CA SER A 366 21.00 -12.32 28.15
C SER A 366 20.19 -11.05 28.39
N GLY A 367 18.86 -11.11 28.29
CA GLY A 367 17.97 -9.95 28.40
C GLY A 367 17.98 -9.01 27.18
N ARG A 368 18.57 -9.41 26.05
CA ARG A 368 18.66 -8.62 24.81
C ARG A 368 17.31 -8.03 24.37
N TYR A 369 16.20 -8.75 24.57
CA TYR A 369 14.87 -8.36 24.10
C TYR A 369 13.97 -7.77 25.20
N ASN A 370 14.53 -7.41 26.36
CA ASN A 370 13.74 -6.86 27.46
C ASN A 370 13.03 -5.55 27.11
N SER A 371 13.62 -4.72 26.26
CA SER A 371 13.07 -3.43 25.80
C SER A 371 12.29 -3.50 24.48
N ALA A 372 11.93 -4.70 23.99
CA ALA A 372 11.13 -4.86 22.77
C ALA A 372 9.94 -3.88 22.71
N GLY A 373 9.88 -3.10 21.63
CA GLY A 373 8.86 -2.06 21.39
C GLY A 373 9.23 -0.67 21.90
N SER A 374 10.46 -0.48 22.40
CA SER A 374 10.94 0.80 22.94
C SER A 374 12.43 1.01 22.70
N GLY A 375 12.87 2.28 22.76
CA GLY A 375 14.28 2.63 22.59
C GLY A 375 14.84 2.13 21.26
N GLU A 376 16.00 1.48 21.29
CA GLU A 376 16.66 0.89 20.11
C GLU A 376 15.93 -0.32 19.52
N LEU A 377 14.96 -0.91 20.25
CA LEU A 377 14.15 -2.05 19.82
C LEU A 377 12.70 -1.65 19.53
N ASP A 378 12.45 -0.39 19.18
CA ASP A 378 11.12 0.11 18.83
C ASP A 378 10.49 -0.62 17.63
N MET A 379 11.32 -1.08 16.68
CA MET A 379 10.90 -1.88 15.52
C MET A 379 10.34 -3.23 15.95
N LEU A 380 10.75 -3.78 17.10
CA LEU A 380 10.24 -5.04 17.63
C LEU A 380 8.92 -4.80 18.37
N SER A 381 7.89 -4.44 17.63
CA SER A 381 6.54 -4.16 18.13
C SER A 381 5.47 -4.75 17.19
N PRO A 382 4.26 -5.04 17.69
CA PRO A 382 3.14 -5.41 16.83
C PRO A 382 2.92 -4.39 15.70
N GLY A 383 2.57 -4.90 14.51
CA GLY A 383 2.41 -4.12 13.30
C GLY A 383 3.70 -3.89 12.50
N SER A 384 4.88 -4.19 13.06
CA SER A 384 6.13 -4.17 12.30
C SER A 384 6.28 -5.39 11.40
N GLU A 385 7.08 -5.24 10.35
CA GLU A 385 7.39 -6.29 9.40
C GLU A 385 8.52 -7.20 9.89
N ILE A 386 8.40 -8.50 9.61
CA ILE A 386 9.41 -9.51 9.87
C ILE A 386 9.58 -10.38 8.61
N GLU A 387 10.81 -10.50 8.14
CA GLU A 387 11.16 -11.26 6.93
C GLU A 387 11.97 -12.49 7.31
N PHE A 388 11.50 -13.65 6.88
CA PHE A 388 12.19 -14.93 7.03
C PHE A 388 12.75 -15.38 5.70
N ALA A 389 14.07 -15.56 5.62
CA ALA A 389 14.75 -16.08 4.44
C ALA A 389 15.49 -17.39 4.76
N PRO A 390 15.11 -18.51 4.12
CA PRO A 390 15.83 -19.78 4.27
C PRO A 390 17.17 -19.73 3.54
N GLY A 391 18.21 -20.34 4.09
CA GLY A 391 19.53 -20.40 3.47
C GLY A 391 20.42 -21.51 3.98
N TYR A 392 21.64 -21.51 3.46
CA TYR A 392 22.70 -22.47 3.79
C TYR A 392 24.06 -21.76 3.80
N GLU A 393 25.00 -22.33 4.55
CA GLU A 393 26.42 -22.03 4.32
C GLU A 393 26.86 -22.62 2.99
N THR A 394 27.53 -21.82 2.18
CA THR A 394 28.05 -22.24 0.87
C THR A 394 29.54 -21.93 0.74
N VAL A 395 30.13 -22.33 -0.39
CA VAL A 395 31.51 -21.98 -0.73
C VAL A 395 31.74 -20.47 -0.87
N ASN A 396 30.68 -19.68 -1.06
CA ASN A 396 30.71 -18.22 -1.16
C ASN A 396 30.30 -17.53 0.15
N GLY A 397 30.17 -18.29 1.25
CA GLY A 397 29.65 -17.82 2.54
C GLY A 397 28.16 -18.11 2.70
N ALA A 398 27.53 -17.47 3.69
CA ALA A 398 26.10 -17.61 3.96
C ALA A 398 25.28 -17.03 2.80
N GLU A 399 24.46 -17.87 2.16
CA GLU A 399 23.55 -17.47 1.09
C GLU A 399 22.11 -17.84 1.45
N HIS A 400 21.17 -16.96 1.08
CA HIS A 400 19.74 -17.10 1.37
C HIS A 400 18.92 -17.04 0.09
N GLY A 401 17.82 -17.78 0.06
CA GLY A 401 16.75 -17.60 -0.91
C GLY A 401 15.98 -16.30 -0.66
N PRO A 402 14.98 -15.99 -1.50
CA PRO A 402 14.10 -14.87 -1.26
C PRO A 402 13.33 -15.04 0.04
N GLY A 403 13.21 -13.94 0.79
CA GLY A 403 12.48 -13.92 2.05
C GLY A 403 10.97 -13.86 1.86
N GLN A 404 10.23 -14.48 2.80
CA GLN A 404 8.81 -14.27 2.97
C GLN A 404 8.56 -13.24 4.07
N LEU A 405 7.72 -12.27 3.77
CA LEU A 405 7.34 -11.20 4.68
C LEU A 405 6.09 -11.58 5.50
N TYR A 406 6.15 -11.26 6.79
CA TYR A 406 5.04 -11.33 7.73
C TYR A 406 4.95 -10.01 8.52
N ILE A 407 3.83 -9.84 9.22
CA ILE A 407 3.54 -8.73 10.12
C ILE A 407 3.43 -9.29 11.53
N ILE A 408 4.19 -8.73 12.46
CA ILE A 408 4.18 -9.13 13.87
C ILE A 408 2.78 -8.85 14.46
N GLN A 409 2.15 -9.89 14.98
CA GLN A 409 0.84 -9.82 15.64
C GLN A 409 0.98 -9.74 17.16
N SER A 410 1.92 -10.49 17.72
CA SER A 410 2.18 -10.50 19.16
C SER A 410 3.63 -10.78 19.49
N LEU A 411 4.01 -10.30 20.67
CA LEU A 411 5.28 -10.55 21.34
C LEU A 411 4.96 -11.06 22.74
N GLU A 412 5.35 -12.30 23.03
CA GLU A 412 5.09 -12.95 24.31
C GLU A 412 6.44 -13.21 25.00
N ARG A 413 6.66 -12.60 26.17
CA ARG A 413 7.84 -12.90 26.99
C ARG A 413 7.53 -14.12 27.85
N ARG A 414 8.37 -15.16 27.76
CA ARG A 414 8.21 -16.40 28.50
C ARG A 414 9.37 -16.61 29.45
N ILE A 415 9.05 -17.11 30.64
CA ILE A 415 10.02 -17.67 31.57
C ILE A 415 9.55 -19.09 31.87
N SER A 416 10.38 -20.08 31.56
CA SER A 416 10.07 -21.50 31.77
C SER A 416 11.36 -22.25 32.06
N GLU A 417 11.36 -23.11 33.08
CA GLU A 417 12.52 -23.96 33.42
C GLU A 417 13.82 -23.15 33.63
N GLY A 418 13.72 -21.92 34.15
CA GLY A 418 14.86 -21.02 34.35
C GLY A 418 15.40 -20.36 33.08
N LYS A 419 14.74 -20.56 31.92
CA LYS A 419 15.09 -19.93 30.64
C LYS A 419 14.12 -18.79 30.33
N SER A 420 14.64 -17.67 29.85
CA SER A 420 13.85 -16.58 29.30
C SER A 420 13.84 -16.68 27.78
N SER A 421 12.66 -16.60 27.17
CA SER A 421 12.51 -16.56 25.71
C SER A 421 11.53 -15.47 25.28
N LEU A 422 11.65 -15.03 24.03
CA LEU A 422 10.68 -14.17 23.36
C LEU A 422 10.00 -14.98 22.25
N LEU A 423 8.68 -15.14 22.35
CA LEU A 423 7.89 -15.73 21.29
C LEU A 423 7.27 -14.62 20.42
N ILE A 424 7.56 -14.68 19.12
CA ILE A 424 7.00 -13.81 18.09
C ILE A 424 5.97 -14.62 17.32
N ARG A 425 4.75 -14.09 17.21
CA ARG A 425 3.74 -14.59 16.26
C ARG A 425 3.51 -13.54 15.20
N ALA A 426 3.57 -13.95 13.95
CA ALA A 426 3.35 -13.09 12.81
C ALA A 426 2.44 -13.78 11.78
N GLU A 427 1.70 -12.96 11.03
CA GLU A 427 0.82 -13.40 9.94
C GLU A 427 1.20 -12.65 8.68
N ASP A 428 0.91 -13.23 7.52
CA ASP A 428 1.13 -12.55 6.25
C ASP A 428 0.21 -11.32 6.08
N SER A 429 0.42 -10.56 5.00
CA SER A 429 -0.31 -9.31 4.77
C SER A 429 -1.84 -9.48 4.66
N PHE A 430 -2.35 -10.70 4.40
CA PHE A 430 -3.80 -10.93 4.41
C PHE A 430 -4.45 -10.67 5.77
N CYS A 431 -3.68 -10.69 6.88
CA CYS A 431 -4.21 -10.33 8.20
C CYS A 431 -4.76 -8.89 8.23
N ARG A 432 -4.17 -7.96 7.46
CA ARG A 432 -4.66 -6.58 7.35
C ARG A 432 -5.95 -6.51 6.54
N LEU A 433 -6.02 -7.30 5.48
CA LEU A 433 -7.22 -7.38 4.65
C LEU A 433 -8.41 -7.96 5.43
N LYS A 434 -8.18 -8.96 6.28
CA LYS A 434 -9.19 -9.51 7.22
C LYS A 434 -9.68 -8.51 8.26
N ARG A 435 -8.86 -7.51 8.62
CA ARG A 435 -9.19 -6.46 9.60
C ARG A 435 -9.82 -5.22 8.97
N TRP A 436 -9.48 -4.94 7.73
CA TRP A 436 -10.09 -3.82 7.01
C TRP A 436 -11.61 -4.03 6.91
N ARG A 437 -12.32 -2.92 7.00
CA ARG A 437 -13.77 -2.84 6.87
C ARG A 437 -14.09 -1.66 5.98
N ALA A 438 -14.94 -1.87 4.98
CA ALA A 438 -15.39 -0.79 4.14
C ALA A 438 -16.16 0.25 4.98
N THR A 439 -15.75 1.52 4.89
CA THR A 439 -16.34 2.63 5.64
C THR A 439 -17.54 3.24 4.90
N ASN A 440 -17.59 3.09 3.58
CA ASN A 440 -18.66 3.56 2.72
C ASN A 440 -19.07 2.50 1.71
N GLN A 441 -20.32 2.58 1.25
CA GLN A 441 -20.78 1.74 0.15
C GLN A 441 -20.14 2.18 -1.16
N MET A 442 -19.70 1.21 -1.95
CA MET A 442 -19.12 1.41 -3.28
C MET A 442 -19.79 0.46 -4.25
N ARG A 443 -19.95 0.87 -5.51
CA ARG A 443 -20.52 0.00 -6.54
C ARG A 443 -19.90 0.29 -7.89
N TRP A 444 -19.51 -0.77 -8.58
CA TRP A 444 -19.01 -0.72 -9.96
C TRP A 444 -19.95 -1.46 -10.89
N ASN A 445 -19.87 -1.08 -12.16
CA ASN A 445 -20.45 -1.79 -13.28
C ASN A 445 -21.98 -1.97 -13.34
N ARG A 446 -22.75 -1.18 -12.58
CA ARG A 446 -24.22 -1.19 -12.67
C ARG A 446 -24.73 -0.89 -14.09
N SER A 447 -24.07 0.02 -14.80
CA SER A 447 -24.52 0.53 -16.11
C SER A 447 -23.41 0.73 -17.14
N SER A 448 -22.16 0.41 -16.82
CA SER A 448 -20.99 0.58 -17.70
C SER A 448 -19.86 -0.35 -17.28
N SER A 449 -18.98 -0.75 -18.19
CA SER A 449 -17.83 -1.61 -17.85
C SER A 449 -16.65 -0.76 -17.33
N GLN A 450 -16.69 -0.38 -16.05
CA GLN A 450 -15.70 0.49 -15.41
C GLN A 450 -14.47 -0.27 -14.93
N LEU A 451 -14.65 -1.34 -14.15
CA LEU A 451 -13.56 -2.14 -13.57
C LEU A 451 -13.83 -3.62 -13.77
N SER A 452 -12.84 -4.34 -14.30
CA SER A 452 -12.88 -5.80 -14.34
C SER A 452 -12.72 -6.41 -12.94
N VAL A 453 -12.85 -7.74 -12.82
CA VAL A 453 -12.53 -8.46 -11.57
C VAL A 453 -11.13 -8.08 -11.07
N ARG A 454 -10.12 -8.02 -11.95
CA ARG A 454 -8.77 -7.56 -11.57
C ARG A 454 -8.75 -6.14 -11.02
N GLY A 455 -9.46 -5.21 -11.67
CA GLY A 455 -9.53 -3.81 -11.22
C GLY A 455 -10.12 -3.68 -9.81
N ILE A 456 -11.20 -4.41 -9.54
CA ILE A 456 -11.84 -4.41 -8.21
C ILE A 456 -10.95 -5.12 -7.18
N LEU A 457 -10.29 -6.22 -7.55
CA LEU A 457 -9.31 -6.90 -6.68
C LEU A 457 -8.16 -5.96 -6.29
N GLY A 458 -7.57 -5.27 -7.27
CA GLY A 458 -6.51 -4.29 -7.03
C GLY A 458 -6.96 -3.18 -6.08
N TYR A 459 -8.19 -2.67 -6.24
CA TYR A 459 -8.79 -1.70 -5.34
C TYR A 459 -8.89 -2.25 -3.90
N VAL A 460 -9.47 -3.43 -3.71
CA VAL A 460 -9.66 -4.04 -2.38
C VAL A 460 -8.32 -4.33 -1.70
N LEU A 461 -7.34 -4.87 -2.43
CA LEU A 461 -5.99 -5.14 -1.93
C LEU A 461 -5.25 -3.86 -1.52
N SER A 462 -5.42 -2.78 -2.29
CA SER A 462 -4.79 -1.48 -2.01
C SER A 462 -5.11 -0.96 -0.61
N LYS A 463 -6.34 -1.18 -0.13
CA LYS A 463 -6.79 -0.71 1.19
C LYS A 463 -6.02 -1.34 2.34
N ALA A 464 -5.48 -2.54 2.12
CA ALA A 464 -4.62 -3.24 3.05
C ALA A 464 -3.12 -3.04 2.77
N GLY A 465 -2.73 -2.10 1.91
CA GLY A 465 -1.33 -1.85 1.56
C GLY A 465 -0.70 -2.99 0.76
N ILE A 466 -1.47 -3.63 -0.11
CA ILE A 466 -1.06 -4.78 -0.92
C ILE A 466 -1.25 -4.42 -2.39
N ARG A 467 -0.19 -4.59 -3.20
CA ARG A 467 -0.28 -4.44 -4.66
C ARG A 467 -0.60 -5.77 -5.32
N MET A 468 -1.05 -5.73 -6.58
CA MET A 468 -1.37 -6.93 -7.34
C MET A 468 -0.56 -6.95 -8.64
N ASP A 469 0.19 -8.04 -8.85
CA ASP A 469 0.88 -8.33 -10.11
C ASP A 469 0.27 -9.58 -10.76
N VAL A 470 0.49 -9.72 -12.06
CA VAL A 470 -0.03 -10.84 -12.85
C VAL A 470 1.14 -11.62 -13.43
N LEU A 471 1.29 -12.89 -13.06
CA LEU A 471 2.23 -13.81 -13.72
C LEU A 471 1.65 -14.31 -15.03
N ASN A 472 0.40 -14.76 -14.97
CA ASN A 472 -0.50 -14.99 -16.09
C ASN A 472 -1.95 -14.85 -15.59
N ALA A 473 -2.89 -14.70 -16.51
CA ALA A 473 -4.28 -14.43 -16.19
C ALA A 473 -5.22 -15.22 -17.11
N SER A 474 -6.37 -15.62 -16.56
CA SER A 474 -7.48 -16.04 -17.41
C SER A 474 -8.08 -14.83 -18.13
N ALA A 475 -8.75 -15.08 -19.26
CA ALA A 475 -9.48 -14.02 -19.97
C ALA A 475 -10.56 -13.38 -19.07
N GLN A 476 -11.15 -14.14 -18.16
CA GLN A 476 -12.21 -13.69 -17.25
C GLN A 476 -11.68 -12.69 -16.21
N LEU A 477 -10.46 -12.86 -15.72
CA LEU A 477 -9.85 -11.93 -14.76
C LEU A 477 -9.78 -10.50 -15.32
N ASP A 478 -9.45 -10.38 -16.61
CA ASP A 478 -9.32 -9.10 -17.31
C ASP A 478 -10.60 -8.59 -17.95
N ASN A 479 -11.49 -9.48 -18.38
CA ASN A 479 -12.62 -9.11 -19.24
C ASN A 479 -14.00 -9.34 -18.62
N PHE A 480 -14.10 -9.84 -17.39
CA PHE A 480 -15.37 -9.93 -16.67
C PHE A 480 -15.58 -8.69 -15.79
N TYR A 481 -16.71 -8.00 -16.00
CA TYR A 481 -17.07 -6.73 -15.33
C TYR A 481 -18.34 -6.92 -14.50
N PRO A 482 -18.26 -7.55 -13.31
CA PRO A 482 -19.44 -7.81 -12.51
C PRO A 482 -20.02 -6.51 -11.95
N ASP A 483 -21.34 -6.38 -11.95
CA ASP A 483 -22.06 -5.41 -11.11
C ASP A 483 -21.83 -5.78 -9.64
N PHE A 484 -20.86 -5.10 -9.03
CA PHE A 484 -20.31 -5.47 -7.75
C PHE A 484 -20.48 -4.33 -6.76
N THR A 485 -21.09 -4.64 -5.62
CA THR A 485 -21.30 -3.69 -4.53
C THR A 485 -20.50 -4.14 -3.32
N ILE A 486 -19.72 -3.23 -2.76
CA ILE A 486 -19.12 -3.34 -1.43
C ILE A 486 -20.02 -2.56 -0.48
N HIS A 487 -20.50 -3.21 0.57
CA HIS A 487 -21.31 -2.60 1.61
C HIS A 487 -20.45 -2.13 2.78
N VAL A 488 -20.98 -1.16 3.55
CA VAL A 488 -20.35 -0.72 4.79
C VAL A 488 -20.23 -1.91 5.74
N GLY A 489 -19.03 -2.12 6.29
CA GLY A 489 -18.74 -3.23 7.19
C GLY A 489 -18.35 -4.55 6.53
N ASP A 490 -18.36 -4.64 5.19
CA ASP A 490 -17.77 -5.78 4.49
C ASP A 490 -16.27 -5.87 4.81
N ASP A 491 -15.77 -7.08 5.03
CA ASP A 491 -14.34 -7.32 5.24
C ASP A 491 -13.62 -7.59 3.92
N GLY A 492 -12.38 -7.12 3.81
CA GLY A 492 -11.62 -7.19 2.56
C GLY A 492 -11.31 -8.61 2.13
N PHE A 493 -11.19 -9.55 3.07
CA PHE A 493 -10.83 -10.93 2.77
C PHE A 493 -12.02 -11.69 2.20
N GLY A 494 -13.22 -11.48 2.73
CA GLY A 494 -14.47 -11.97 2.15
C GLY A 494 -14.72 -11.41 0.75
N LEU A 495 -14.40 -10.14 0.51
CA LEU A 495 -14.48 -9.55 -0.83
C LEU A 495 -13.46 -10.16 -1.80
N LEU A 496 -12.22 -10.38 -1.36
CA LEU A 496 -11.20 -11.09 -2.14
C LEU A 496 -11.68 -12.49 -2.53
N ASP A 497 -12.17 -13.28 -1.57
CA ASP A 497 -12.69 -14.63 -1.83
C ASP A 497 -13.87 -14.58 -2.80
N LYS A 498 -14.79 -13.63 -2.63
CA LYS A 498 -15.94 -13.45 -3.52
C LYS A 498 -15.52 -13.07 -4.94
N LEU A 499 -14.58 -12.16 -5.11
CA LEU A 499 -14.10 -11.72 -6.43
C LEU A 499 -13.32 -12.84 -7.12
N LEU A 500 -12.43 -13.52 -6.39
CA LEU A 500 -11.76 -14.70 -6.91
C LEU A 500 -12.77 -15.77 -7.27
N SER A 501 -13.88 -15.90 -6.54
CA SER A 501 -14.91 -16.88 -6.89
C SER A 501 -15.36 -16.75 -8.33
N PHE A 502 -15.31 -15.56 -8.98
CA PHE A 502 -15.72 -15.31 -10.37
C PHE A 502 -14.80 -15.88 -11.44
N VAL A 503 -13.54 -16.18 -11.10
CA VAL A 503 -12.48 -16.48 -12.07
C VAL A 503 -11.77 -17.79 -11.69
N PRO A 504 -11.16 -18.53 -12.65
CA PRO A 504 -10.39 -19.73 -12.33
C PRO A 504 -9.03 -19.44 -11.69
N ASP A 505 -8.58 -18.18 -11.70
CA ASP A 505 -7.29 -17.75 -11.19
C ASP A 505 -7.13 -18.02 -9.68
N LEU A 506 -5.89 -18.35 -9.32
CA LEU A 506 -5.39 -18.44 -7.96
C LEU A 506 -4.48 -17.26 -7.67
N VAL A 507 -4.27 -17.00 -6.38
CA VAL A 507 -3.35 -15.96 -5.94
C VAL A 507 -2.47 -16.45 -4.80
N PHE A 508 -1.27 -15.90 -4.71
CA PHE A 508 -0.38 -16.09 -3.58
C PHE A 508 0.33 -14.78 -3.21
N LEU A 509 0.69 -14.65 -1.93
CA LEU A 509 1.35 -13.46 -1.43
C LEU A 509 2.87 -13.64 -1.41
N GLN A 510 3.58 -12.64 -1.91
CA GLN A 510 5.00 -12.52 -1.73
C GLN A 510 5.43 -11.06 -1.54
N GLY A 511 6.18 -10.79 -0.47
CA GLY A 511 6.48 -9.43 -0.04
C GLY A 511 5.18 -8.64 0.21
N HIS A 512 5.07 -7.48 -0.43
CA HIS A 512 3.85 -6.64 -0.40
C HIS A 512 2.93 -6.86 -1.62
N CYS A 513 3.16 -7.92 -2.39
CA CYS A 513 2.47 -8.16 -3.65
C CYS A 513 1.68 -9.48 -3.62
N VAL A 514 0.44 -9.42 -4.09
CA VAL A 514 -0.34 -10.60 -4.46
C VAL A 514 -0.10 -10.87 -5.94
N TYR A 515 0.39 -12.07 -6.24
CA TYR A 515 0.59 -12.53 -7.60
C TYR A 515 -0.61 -13.36 -8.04
N SER A 516 -1.20 -13.00 -9.20
CA SER A 516 -2.19 -13.81 -9.89
C SER A 516 -1.53 -14.85 -10.78
N LEU A 517 -2.11 -16.04 -10.77
CA LEU A 517 -1.75 -17.17 -11.62
C LEU A 517 -3.04 -17.85 -12.11
N TYR A 518 -3.07 -18.22 -13.38
CA TYR A 518 -4.05 -19.08 -14.02
C TYR A 518 -3.42 -20.46 -14.32
N PRO A 519 -3.52 -21.43 -13.39
CA PRO A 519 -2.84 -22.71 -13.53
C PRO A 519 -3.42 -23.54 -14.67
N GLN A 520 -2.58 -24.17 -15.49
CA GLN A 520 -2.98 -25.07 -16.57
C GLN A 520 -2.62 -26.52 -16.27
N GLU A 521 -3.40 -27.46 -16.81
CA GLU A 521 -3.08 -28.90 -16.75
C GLU A 521 -1.78 -29.23 -17.52
N ALA A 522 -1.41 -28.39 -18.49
CA ALA A 522 -0.19 -28.53 -19.28
C ALA A 522 1.04 -27.85 -18.66
N ASP A 523 0.92 -27.29 -17.44
CA ASP A 523 2.05 -26.63 -16.78
C ASP A 523 3.20 -27.62 -16.56
N SER A 524 4.39 -27.23 -17.01
CA SER A 524 5.57 -28.10 -16.94
C SER A 524 6.28 -28.01 -15.58
N PRO A 525 6.85 -29.12 -15.08
CA PRO A 525 7.67 -29.12 -13.88
C PRO A 525 8.87 -28.19 -13.96
N VAL A 526 9.07 -27.35 -12.94
CA VAL A 526 10.19 -26.43 -12.81
C VAL A 526 11.32 -26.96 -11.91
N TYR A 527 11.06 -28.06 -11.19
CA TYR A 527 12.03 -28.70 -10.29
C TYR A 527 11.75 -30.19 -10.13
N SER A 528 12.75 -30.95 -9.69
CA SER A 528 12.64 -32.40 -9.46
C SER A 528 13.15 -32.80 -8.08
N TYR A 529 12.34 -33.55 -7.33
CA TYR A 529 12.67 -34.20 -6.07
C TYR A 529 12.93 -35.70 -6.27
N GLY A 530 13.72 -36.29 -5.37
CA GLY A 530 14.05 -37.71 -5.37
C GLY A 530 15.55 -37.98 -5.39
N PHE A 531 16.20 -37.69 -6.53
CA PHE A 531 17.60 -38.03 -6.77
C PHE A 531 18.59 -37.02 -6.15
N ASN A 532 18.65 -35.81 -6.70
CA ASN A 532 19.57 -34.75 -6.21
C ASN A 532 19.04 -34.05 -4.96
N HIS A 533 17.74 -34.04 -4.76
CA HIS A 533 17.10 -33.42 -3.60
C HIS A 533 16.19 -34.48 -2.96
N PRO A 534 16.66 -35.15 -1.90
CA PRO A 534 16.01 -36.36 -1.39
C PRO A 534 14.65 -36.04 -0.77
N VAL A 535 13.76 -37.03 -0.81
CA VAL A 535 12.49 -37.01 -0.09
C VAL A 535 12.62 -37.90 1.14
N TYR A 536 12.52 -37.31 2.34
CA TYR A 536 12.64 -38.03 3.60
C TYR A 536 11.40 -38.88 3.90
N SER A 537 10.21 -38.37 3.56
CA SER A 537 8.95 -39.11 3.68
C SER A 537 7.93 -38.55 2.70
N GLY A 538 7.08 -39.42 2.14
CA GLY A 538 6.02 -39.04 1.22
C GLY A 538 4.71 -39.75 1.55
N ILE A 539 3.61 -39.03 1.44
CA ILE A 539 2.25 -39.54 1.45
C ILE A 539 1.63 -39.11 0.11
N TYR A 540 1.06 -40.05 -0.62
CA TYR A 540 0.43 -39.82 -1.91
C TYR A 540 -0.98 -40.39 -1.88
N ALA A 541 -1.95 -39.59 -2.32
CA ALA A 541 -3.35 -39.97 -2.31
C ALA A 541 -4.01 -39.56 -3.63
N ASP A 542 -4.96 -40.38 -4.06
CA ASP A 542 -5.95 -40.02 -5.08
C ASP A 542 -7.25 -39.69 -4.37
N THR A 543 -7.76 -38.48 -4.58
CA THR A 543 -8.96 -37.97 -3.89
C THR A 543 -10.00 -37.50 -4.89
N PHE A 544 -11.27 -37.60 -4.52
CA PHE A 544 -12.40 -37.02 -5.29
C PHE A 544 -12.46 -35.49 -5.13
N THR A 545 -13.09 -34.82 -6.08
CA THR A 545 -13.30 -33.36 -5.99
C THR A 545 -14.38 -33.04 -4.97
N GLU A 546 -14.30 -31.86 -4.36
CA GLU A 546 -15.36 -31.38 -3.45
C GLU A 546 -16.67 -31.07 -4.20
N VAL A 547 -16.62 -30.92 -5.52
CA VAL A 547 -17.73 -30.58 -6.40
C VAL A 547 -17.60 -31.33 -7.71
N ASN A 548 -18.53 -32.25 -7.99
CA ASN A 548 -18.59 -33.01 -9.23
C ASN A 548 -19.84 -32.69 -10.07
N ARG A 549 -20.73 -31.83 -9.57
CA ARG A 549 -21.84 -31.24 -10.32
C ARG A 549 -21.99 -29.77 -9.95
N VAL A 550 -22.17 -28.91 -10.95
CA VAL A 550 -22.49 -27.49 -10.72
C VAL A 550 -23.79 -27.16 -11.42
N VAL A 551 -24.69 -26.48 -10.71
CA VAL A 551 -25.94 -25.93 -11.24
C VAL A 551 -25.86 -24.42 -11.12
N LEU A 552 -25.88 -23.72 -12.25
CA LEU A 552 -25.77 -22.27 -12.31
C LEU A 552 -27.05 -21.67 -12.87
N GLU A 553 -27.63 -20.74 -12.12
CA GLU A 553 -28.77 -19.92 -12.53
C GLU A 553 -28.29 -18.50 -12.85
N GLY A 554 -28.54 -18.08 -14.10
CA GLY A 554 -28.26 -16.73 -14.60
C GLY A 554 -29.55 -15.98 -14.94
N MET A 555 -29.42 -14.75 -15.41
CA MET A 555 -30.53 -13.90 -15.80
C MET A 555 -30.25 -13.25 -17.15
N ASP A 556 -31.05 -13.54 -18.17
CA ASP A 556 -30.87 -12.99 -19.51
C ASP A 556 -31.18 -11.48 -19.57
N SER A 557 -30.90 -10.85 -20.72
CA SER A 557 -31.16 -9.42 -20.93
C SER A 557 -32.64 -9.01 -20.79
N SER A 558 -33.57 -9.97 -20.87
CA SER A 558 -35.01 -9.77 -20.69
C SER A 558 -35.47 -10.07 -19.25
N SER A 559 -34.53 -10.25 -18.32
CA SER A 559 -34.79 -10.62 -16.92
C SER A 559 -35.43 -12.00 -16.71
N HIS A 560 -35.31 -12.91 -17.69
CA HIS A 560 -35.71 -14.30 -17.51
C HIS A 560 -34.58 -15.12 -16.89
N LEU A 561 -34.93 -15.99 -15.94
CA LEU A 561 -33.99 -16.94 -15.37
C LEU A 561 -33.69 -18.05 -16.38
N PHE A 562 -32.42 -18.41 -16.50
CA PHE A 562 -32.00 -19.61 -17.22
C PHE A 562 -31.04 -20.42 -16.34
N MET A 563 -30.98 -21.73 -16.58
CA MET A 563 -30.17 -22.64 -15.78
C MET A 563 -29.28 -23.49 -16.68
N VAL A 564 -28.02 -23.66 -16.29
CA VAL A 564 -27.04 -24.51 -16.95
C VAL A 564 -26.44 -25.46 -15.91
N GLN A 565 -26.11 -26.68 -16.34
CA GLN A 565 -25.48 -27.69 -15.48
C GLN A 565 -24.20 -28.22 -16.13
N GLY A 566 -23.21 -28.48 -15.29
CA GLY A 566 -22.01 -29.23 -15.65
C GLY A 566 -21.81 -30.42 -14.72
N PHE A 567 -21.06 -31.42 -15.18
CA PHE A 567 -20.92 -32.72 -14.52
C PHE A 567 -19.53 -33.31 -14.71
N ILE A 568 -19.02 -33.98 -13.68
CA ILE A 568 -17.89 -34.91 -13.72
C ILE A 568 -18.45 -36.32 -13.53
N TRP A 569 -18.88 -36.95 -14.62
CA TRP A 569 -19.64 -38.21 -14.58
C TRP A 569 -18.89 -39.35 -13.90
N ASP A 570 -17.59 -39.49 -14.17
CA ASP A 570 -16.78 -40.57 -13.60
C ASP A 570 -16.76 -40.53 -12.07
N GLU A 571 -16.64 -39.33 -11.48
CA GLU A 571 -16.70 -39.17 -10.02
C GLU A 571 -18.12 -39.36 -9.48
N ILE A 572 -19.15 -38.91 -10.19
CA ILE A 572 -20.55 -39.10 -9.79
C ILE A 572 -20.90 -40.59 -9.71
N TYR A 573 -20.44 -41.38 -10.68
CA TYR A 573 -20.70 -42.83 -10.68
C TYR A 573 -19.96 -43.56 -9.57
N GLN A 574 -18.84 -43.01 -9.08
CA GLN A 574 -18.04 -43.63 -8.01
C GLN A 574 -18.42 -43.14 -6.60
N ASN A 575 -18.82 -41.87 -6.44
CA ASN A 575 -18.97 -41.22 -5.15
C ASN A 575 -20.28 -40.40 -5.00
N HIS A 576 -21.28 -40.67 -5.84
CA HIS A 576 -22.55 -39.92 -5.91
C HIS A 576 -22.38 -38.42 -6.22
N ASP A 577 -23.47 -37.67 -6.29
CA ASP A 577 -23.43 -36.25 -6.66
C ASP A 577 -23.07 -35.33 -5.48
N LEU A 578 -22.04 -34.53 -5.69
CA LEU A 578 -21.60 -33.43 -4.85
C LEU A 578 -21.91 -32.12 -5.59
N THR A 579 -23.12 -31.62 -5.36
CA THR A 579 -23.70 -30.51 -6.13
C THR A 579 -23.40 -29.14 -5.51
N LEU A 580 -22.77 -28.26 -6.28
CA LEU A 580 -22.71 -26.82 -6.01
C LEU A 580 -23.83 -26.10 -6.77
N ARG A 581 -24.69 -25.35 -6.07
CA ARG A 581 -25.71 -24.50 -6.69
C ARG A 581 -25.32 -23.03 -6.57
N LEU A 582 -25.36 -22.31 -7.68
CA LEU A 582 -25.00 -20.90 -7.77
C LEU A 582 -26.11 -20.12 -8.45
N TYR A 583 -26.41 -18.95 -7.92
CA TYR A 583 -27.20 -17.93 -8.59
C TYR A 583 -26.31 -16.70 -8.80
N ASP A 584 -26.16 -16.26 -10.05
CA ASP A 584 -25.29 -15.15 -10.40
C ASP A 584 -25.97 -14.21 -11.40
N ARG A 585 -26.38 -13.03 -10.90
CA ARG A 585 -27.03 -11.99 -11.72
C ARG A 585 -26.09 -11.37 -12.75
N ASN A 586 -24.79 -11.56 -12.63
CA ASN A 586 -23.82 -11.05 -13.58
C ASN A 586 -23.70 -11.92 -14.84
N ILE A 587 -24.33 -13.10 -14.84
CA ILE A 587 -24.30 -14.06 -15.95
C ILE A 587 -25.57 -13.89 -16.77
N ASN A 588 -25.42 -13.30 -17.96
CA ASN A 588 -26.54 -12.95 -18.84
C ASN A 588 -26.56 -13.70 -20.18
N THR A 589 -25.56 -14.55 -20.42
CA THR A 589 -25.50 -15.41 -21.61
C THR A 589 -25.14 -16.85 -21.24
N LEU A 590 -25.50 -17.80 -22.13
CA LEU A 590 -25.10 -19.20 -22.02
C LEU A 590 -23.58 -19.39 -22.09
N ALA A 591 -22.86 -18.55 -22.84
CA ALA A 591 -21.40 -18.63 -22.96
C ALA A 591 -20.72 -18.31 -21.62
N GLN A 592 -21.08 -17.17 -21.00
CA GLN A 592 -20.60 -16.81 -19.67
C GLN A 592 -20.95 -17.88 -18.62
N ALA A 593 -22.14 -18.46 -18.70
CA ALA A 593 -22.55 -19.53 -17.79
C ALA A 593 -21.66 -20.78 -17.89
N LYS A 594 -21.27 -21.17 -19.11
CA LYS A 594 -20.33 -22.28 -19.32
C LYS A 594 -18.95 -21.97 -18.78
N GLU A 595 -18.40 -20.79 -19.05
CA GLU A 595 -17.10 -20.36 -18.51
C GLU A 595 -17.09 -20.35 -16.98
N ARG A 596 -18.21 -19.90 -16.36
CA ARG A 596 -18.39 -19.93 -14.90
C ARG A 596 -18.41 -21.35 -14.34
N LEU A 597 -19.08 -22.29 -15.02
CA LEU A 597 -19.09 -23.71 -14.65
C LEU A 597 -17.68 -24.31 -14.70
N ASP A 598 -16.96 -24.08 -15.80
CA ASP A 598 -15.58 -24.57 -15.99
C ASP A 598 -14.63 -24.02 -14.94
N SER A 599 -14.78 -22.73 -14.59
CA SER A 599 -14.05 -22.09 -13.49
C SER A 599 -14.29 -22.78 -12.14
N CYS A 600 -15.54 -23.16 -11.85
CA CYS A 600 -15.88 -23.87 -10.61
C CYS A 600 -15.22 -25.25 -10.55
N PHE A 601 -15.27 -26.03 -11.64
CA PHE A 601 -14.61 -27.34 -11.69
C PHE A 601 -13.10 -27.21 -11.58
N ARG A 602 -12.50 -26.27 -12.31
CA ARG A 602 -11.05 -26.04 -12.24
C ARG A 602 -10.61 -25.71 -10.83
N LYS A 603 -11.37 -24.89 -10.10
CA LYS A 603 -11.10 -24.57 -8.69
C LYS A 603 -11.26 -25.75 -7.76
N ALA A 604 -12.29 -26.58 -7.96
CA ALA A 604 -12.49 -27.79 -7.18
C ALA A 604 -11.30 -28.75 -7.34
N VAL A 605 -10.78 -28.92 -8.57
CA VAL A 605 -9.58 -29.71 -8.86
C VAL A 605 -8.34 -29.13 -8.18
N LEU A 606 -8.11 -27.83 -8.29
CA LEU A 606 -6.92 -27.17 -7.75
C LEU A 606 -6.84 -27.19 -6.21
N LYS A 607 -7.99 -27.27 -5.53
CA LYS A 607 -8.05 -27.38 -4.07
C LYS A 607 -7.78 -28.79 -3.53
N GLN A 608 -7.79 -29.82 -4.38
CA GLN A 608 -7.56 -31.19 -3.93
C GLN A 608 -6.15 -31.33 -3.33
N GLN A 609 -6.10 -31.91 -2.12
CA GLN A 609 -4.84 -32.26 -1.48
C GLN A 609 -4.52 -33.73 -1.78
N MET A 610 -3.56 -33.94 -2.67
CA MET A 610 -3.12 -35.24 -3.19
C MET A 610 -1.98 -35.86 -2.37
N GLY A 611 -1.70 -35.32 -1.18
CA GLY A 611 -0.66 -35.81 -0.29
C GLY A 611 0.32 -34.74 0.19
N GLN A 612 1.48 -35.20 0.64
CA GLN A 612 2.54 -34.36 1.21
C GLN A 612 3.90 -35.05 1.09
N ILE A 613 4.96 -34.27 0.88
CA ILE A 613 6.35 -34.76 1.02
C ILE A 613 7.12 -33.92 2.04
N VAL A 614 8.13 -34.53 2.65
CA VAL A 614 9.09 -33.87 3.53
C VAL A 614 10.47 -33.95 2.89
N VAL A 615 11.12 -32.81 2.73
CA VAL A 615 12.39 -32.64 2.00
C VAL A 615 13.33 -31.74 2.81
N PRO A 616 14.65 -31.73 2.52
CA PRO A 616 15.50 -30.60 2.88
C PRO A 616 14.89 -29.27 2.40
N ILE A 617 15.30 -28.16 3.00
CA ILE A 617 14.77 -26.85 2.59
C ILE A 617 15.21 -26.54 1.16
N ASN A 618 14.25 -26.34 0.27
CA ASN A 618 14.46 -25.76 -1.05
C ASN A 618 14.23 -24.25 -0.95
N CYS A 619 15.33 -23.49 -0.97
CA CYS A 619 15.35 -22.04 -0.85
C CYS A 619 14.61 -21.32 -1.99
N GLY A 620 14.37 -21.99 -3.13
CA GLY A 620 13.70 -21.40 -4.29
C GLY A 620 12.21 -21.75 -4.43
N GLN A 621 11.71 -22.70 -3.65
CA GLN A 621 10.36 -23.26 -3.82
C GLN A 621 9.25 -22.24 -3.57
N GLN A 622 8.36 -22.07 -4.54
CA GLN A 622 7.19 -21.19 -4.43
C GLN A 622 5.89 -21.99 -4.36
N LEU A 623 4.83 -21.32 -3.88
CA LEU A 623 3.47 -21.83 -3.96
C LEU A 623 3.06 -21.93 -5.44
N PHE A 624 2.31 -22.98 -5.78
CA PHE A 624 1.82 -23.33 -7.11
C PHE A 624 2.85 -23.72 -8.16
N ASP A 625 4.13 -23.78 -7.82
CA ASP A 625 5.15 -24.43 -8.65
C ASP A 625 4.75 -25.88 -8.96
N VAL A 626 4.98 -26.30 -10.20
CA VAL A 626 4.84 -27.70 -10.62
C VAL A 626 6.18 -28.40 -10.46
N VAL A 627 6.19 -29.58 -9.86
CA VAL A 627 7.40 -30.34 -9.57
C VAL A 627 7.27 -31.79 -10.01
N ASN A 628 8.39 -32.39 -10.38
CA ASN A 628 8.53 -33.82 -10.56
C ASN A 628 8.95 -34.47 -9.26
N ILE A 629 8.40 -35.64 -8.98
CA ILE A 629 8.76 -36.47 -7.85
C ILE A 629 9.17 -37.83 -8.39
N ASN A 630 10.41 -38.23 -8.11
CA ASN A 630 10.94 -39.53 -8.47
C ASN A 630 11.22 -40.32 -7.19
N GLN A 631 10.44 -41.38 -6.96
CA GLN A 631 10.60 -42.33 -5.85
C GLN A 631 10.34 -43.73 -6.38
N LEU A 632 11.40 -44.35 -6.91
CA LEU A 632 11.33 -45.68 -7.52
C LEU A 632 10.86 -46.75 -6.53
N GLU A 633 11.17 -46.58 -5.24
CA GLU A 633 10.76 -47.47 -4.16
C GLU A 633 9.24 -47.49 -3.96
N SER A 634 8.56 -46.39 -4.30
CA SER A 634 7.10 -46.23 -4.24
C SER A 634 6.42 -46.44 -5.60
N GLY A 635 7.17 -46.84 -6.64
CA GLY A 635 6.66 -46.98 -8.01
C GLY A 635 6.33 -45.66 -8.70
N LEU A 636 6.83 -44.54 -8.18
CA LEU A 636 6.57 -43.20 -8.71
C LEU A 636 7.76 -42.73 -9.56
N GLU A 637 7.57 -42.67 -10.87
CA GLU A 637 8.56 -42.15 -11.81
C GLU A 637 7.96 -40.99 -12.59
N THR A 638 8.66 -39.85 -12.64
CA THR A 638 8.19 -38.60 -13.27
C THR A 638 6.82 -38.15 -12.77
N PHE A 639 6.54 -38.35 -11.48
CA PHE A 639 5.24 -38.05 -10.90
C PHE A 639 5.07 -36.54 -10.70
N VAL A 640 4.22 -35.95 -11.53
CA VAL A 640 4.00 -34.50 -11.60
C VAL A 640 2.97 -34.06 -10.54
N ARG A 641 3.32 -33.06 -9.74
CA ARG A 641 2.42 -32.45 -8.73
C ARG A 641 2.60 -30.95 -8.62
N ARG A 642 1.55 -30.26 -8.19
CA ARG A 642 1.58 -28.82 -7.87
C ARG A 642 1.78 -28.62 -6.38
N ILE A 643 2.56 -27.61 -5.98
CA ILE A 643 2.73 -27.28 -4.56
C ILE A 643 1.58 -26.39 -4.08
N ASN A 644 0.75 -26.88 -3.18
CA ASN A 644 -0.41 -26.16 -2.63
C ASN A 644 -0.20 -25.63 -1.20
N GLY A 645 0.93 -25.96 -0.60
CA GLY A 645 1.30 -25.50 0.74
C GLY A 645 2.76 -25.78 1.02
N ILE A 646 3.37 -24.90 1.80
CA ILE A 646 4.76 -24.97 2.23
C ILE A 646 4.78 -24.75 3.74
N ARG A 647 5.38 -25.68 4.48
CA ARG A 647 5.69 -25.51 5.90
C ARG A 647 7.18 -25.71 6.12
N MET A 648 7.84 -24.76 6.74
CA MET A 648 9.27 -24.82 7.06
C MET A 648 9.43 -24.87 8.57
N VAL A 649 10.33 -25.74 9.04
CA VAL A 649 10.64 -25.90 10.46
C VAL A 649 12.14 -25.83 10.66
N TYR A 650 12.56 -24.98 11.60
CA TYR A 650 13.94 -24.86 12.06
C TYR A 650 14.00 -24.95 13.58
N GLU A 651 14.68 -25.98 14.10
CA GLU A 651 14.97 -26.16 15.52
C GLU A 651 16.45 -26.58 15.67
N PRO A 652 17.40 -25.62 15.79
CA PRO A 652 18.83 -25.92 15.75
C PRO A 652 19.27 -26.85 16.88
N GLY A 653 18.68 -26.71 18.08
CA GLY A 653 18.95 -27.59 19.21
C GLY A 653 18.59 -29.07 18.99
N LYS A 654 17.81 -29.38 17.95
CA LYS A 654 17.45 -30.74 17.53
C LYS A 654 18.01 -31.12 16.15
N GLY A 655 18.79 -30.24 15.51
CA GLY A 655 19.26 -30.44 14.14
C GLY A 655 18.13 -30.51 13.10
N ILE A 656 16.97 -29.91 13.37
CA ILE A 656 15.84 -29.92 12.43
C ILE A 656 15.95 -28.69 11.53
N TYR A 657 16.06 -28.94 10.23
CA TYR A 657 15.87 -27.93 9.18
C TYR A 657 15.26 -28.60 7.95
N ARG A 658 13.94 -28.49 7.80
CA ARG A 658 13.20 -29.24 6.78
C ARG A 658 11.98 -28.49 6.28
N GLN A 659 11.55 -28.86 5.08
CA GLN A 659 10.38 -28.33 4.42
C GLN A 659 9.36 -29.44 4.19
N GLU A 660 8.11 -29.17 4.50
CA GLU A 660 6.97 -30.04 4.24
C GLU A 660 6.13 -29.39 3.14
N LEU A 661 5.91 -30.10 2.04
CA LEU A 661 5.24 -29.60 0.84
C LEU A 661 3.92 -30.34 0.64
N SER A 662 2.80 -29.61 0.67
CA SER A 662 1.49 -30.16 0.33
C SER A 662 1.35 -30.27 -1.18
N LEU A 663 0.90 -31.44 -1.64
CA LEU A 663 0.80 -31.76 -3.06
C LEU A 663 -0.64 -31.59 -3.55
N GLY A 664 -0.79 -31.02 -4.74
CA GLY A 664 -2.04 -30.85 -5.46
C GLY A 664 -1.97 -31.38 -6.88
N ARG A 665 -3.12 -31.43 -7.55
CA ARG A 665 -3.23 -31.81 -8.95
C ARG A 665 -2.73 -30.67 -9.85
N VAL A 666 -2.12 -31.01 -10.99
CA VAL A 666 -1.67 -30.02 -11.99
C VAL A 666 -2.82 -29.58 -12.86
#